data_AF-A0A1B0Z1I3-F1
#
_entry.id   AF-A0A1B0Z1I3-F1
#
_cell.length_a   1.000
_cell.length_b   1.000
_cell.length_c   1.000
_cell.angle_alpha   90.00
_cell.angle_beta   90.00
_cell.angle_gamma   90.00
#
_symmetry.space_group_name_H-M   'P 1'
#
loop_
_entity.id
_entity.type
_entity.pdbx_description
1 polymer ?
#
loop_
_entity_poly.entity_id
_entity_poly.type
_entity_poly.pdbx_seq_one_letter_code
_entity_poly.pdbx_strand_id
1 'polypeptide(L)'
;MAYQARVSYTANGSTDTFSFSFSYIASSHVKAYVDGVEDTSITFPTTSSVQLSSTPSNGAIVLIKRVTPIDTRLVDFQDGSVLSATDLDKSADQNFFVAQETSDEAQSHIGVSDATNQYDAGATGSNLRITNVANPTSDQDAATKHYLENTWLSSANKTALTTVNDNIANINAVNSNSSNINSAVSNASNINLVATNITSVNTVATDITKVIAVADDLAEAVSEVETVADDLNEATSEIDTVAQNIANVNTVGTGIANINTVAGISANVTTVAGISSNVTSVAGNESNINAVNTNSSNINTVAGSISNINTVAGSDANISTVATNISGVNSFADRYRISSSAPSTSLDVGDLYFDTTANELKVYKSSGWAAAGSTVNGTSQRYEYIATANQTTFTGADENSNTLAYDSPFCDVYMNGVRLINGTDVTVSSGTSAVLTTGANVGDRISIVAYGTFNVAAVDGSAITSGTISDSRLPSTVLNSNVDLTNLSATNLTSGTLPIARLADDSITNAKLDNYSITINGSAVDLGGSVTIGETKPTATGCTPSTITNDATNVVIAGTNFTSIPQVWAINTSTGIWYTANSVTYTSATSITANFTLSVDASYKIRVENPDGNAALSSTNILTVSDAPTWSTASGSLGTIAGNFSGTVATLSASSDSAVTYSEVTSGGNVLTNASQANCALNSSTGAITTSDFGGSSTTATLYTFMIRATDAESQTVDREFTLQSSYSIGQGGQFN
;
A
#
# COMPACT_ATOMS: atom_id res chain seq x y z
N MET A 1 -39.59 135.45 37.97
CA MET A 1 -39.91 135.30 36.53
C MET A 1 -38.89 136.13 35.77
N ALA A 2 -37.98 135.51 35.03
CA ALA A 2 -37.05 136.23 34.19
C ALA A 2 -37.85 136.83 33.02
N TYR A 3 -37.95 138.15 32.97
CA TYR A 3 -38.54 138.85 31.84
C TYR A 3 -37.53 138.82 30.70
N GLN A 4 -37.54 137.76 29.90
CA GLN A 4 -36.70 137.66 28.71
C GLN A 4 -37.20 138.67 27.68
N ALA A 5 -36.38 139.66 27.36
CA ALA A 5 -36.53 140.60 26.25
C ALA A 5 -36.30 139.93 24.88
N ARG A 6 -36.13 138.61 24.86
CA ARG A 6 -36.03 137.77 23.67
C ARG A 6 -36.80 136.46 23.81
N VAL A 7 -37.14 135.88 22.68
CA VAL A 7 -37.66 134.51 22.57
C VAL A 7 -37.08 133.86 21.32
N SER A 8 -36.74 132.58 21.43
CA SER A 8 -36.20 131.80 20.32
C SER A 8 -37.11 130.62 20.02
N TYR A 9 -37.37 130.40 18.74
CA TYR A 9 -38.17 129.29 18.22
C TYR A 9 -37.36 128.47 17.23
N THR A 10 -37.61 127.17 17.20
CA THR A 10 -37.24 126.34 16.05
C THR A 10 -38.44 126.32 15.11
N ALA A 11 -38.27 126.87 13.91
CA ALA A 11 -39.34 126.89 12.92
C ALA A 11 -39.71 125.46 12.48
N ASN A 12 -41.00 125.22 12.32
CA ASN A 12 -41.55 123.95 11.83
C ASN A 12 -41.69 123.89 10.30
N GLY A 13 -41.31 124.96 9.58
CA GLY A 13 -41.49 125.07 8.14
C GLY A 13 -42.89 125.53 7.68
N SER A 14 -43.81 125.88 8.59
CA SER A 14 -45.21 126.21 8.25
C SER A 14 -45.79 127.41 9.01
N THR A 15 -45.19 127.83 10.12
CA THR A 15 -45.63 129.00 10.90
C THR A 15 -44.80 130.23 10.55
N ASP A 16 -45.44 131.36 10.22
CA ASP A 16 -44.78 132.65 9.93
C ASP A 16 -45.04 133.73 11.02
N THR A 17 -45.96 133.45 11.94
CA THR A 17 -46.38 134.37 13.00
C THR A 17 -46.00 133.79 14.35
N PHE A 18 -45.26 134.57 15.14
CA PHE A 18 -44.68 134.14 16.40
C PHE A 18 -45.04 135.13 17.51
N SER A 19 -45.53 134.61 18.63
CA SER A 19 -45.85 135.39 19.81
C SER A 19 -44.60 135.76 20.61
N PHE A 20 -44.65 136.86 21.36
CA PHE A 20 -43.65 137.19 22.38
C PHE A 20 -44.35 137.85 23.58
N SER A 21 -43.72 137.85 24.75
CA SER A 21 -44.36 138.28 26.02
C SER A 21 -43.70 139.50 26.66
N PHE A 22 -42.63 140.04 26.08
CA PHE A 22 -41.97 141.25 26.58
C PHE A 22 -42.63 142.53 26.08
N SER A 23 -42.65 143.57 26.93
CA SER A 23 -43.13 144.93 26.57
C SER A 23 -42.09 145.69 25.74
N TYR A 24 -42.49 146.72 24.99
CA TYR A 24 -41.58 147.58 24.22
C TYR A 24 -42.07 149.03 24.18
N ILE A 25 -41.16 150.00 24.00
CA ILE A 25 -41.50 151.43 23.93
C ILE A 25 -42.10 151.79 22.56
N ALA A 26 -41.52 151.24 21.49
CA ALA A 26 -41.99 151.40 20.12
C ALA A 26 -41.83 150.08 19.35
N SER A 27 -42.71 149.79 18.39
CA SER A 27 -42.65 148.55 17.60
C SER A 27 -41.36 148.44 16.78
N SER A 28 -40.74 149.57 16.42
CA SER A 28 -39.42 149.62 15.79
C SER A 28 -38.28 149.05 16.66
N HIS A 29 -38.49 148.94 17.97
CA HIS A 29 -37.53 148.36 18.91
C HIS A 29 -37.69 146.84 19.02
N VAL A 30 -38.62 146.20 18.29
CA VAL A 30 -38.70 144.75 18.24
C VAL A 30 -38.12 144.29 16.90
N LYS A 31 -37.18 143.36 16.96
CA LYS A 31 -36.43 142.83 15.82
C LYS A 31 -36.63 141.32 15.75
N ALA A 32 -36.72 140.78 14.54
CA ALA A 32 -36.75 139.35 14.32
C ALA A 32 -35.58 138.93 13.41
N TYR A 33 -35.01 137.77 13.69
CA TYR A 33 -33.90 137.19 12.96
C TYR A 33 -34.23 135.74 12.61
N VAL A 34 -33.89 135.32 11.40
CA VAL A 34 -33.94 133.92 10.96
C VAL A 34 -32.52 133.47 10.66
N ASP A 35 -32.04 132.43 11.34
CA ASP A 35 -30.67 131.91 11.27
C ASP A 35 -29.60 133.00 11.41
N GLY A 36 -29.86 133.97 12.30
CA GLY A 36 -28.97 135.09 12.60
C GLY A 36 -29.04 136.27 11.63
N VAL A 37 -29.88 136.21 10.58
CA VAL A 37 -30.09 137.31 9.63
C VAL A 37 -31.39 138.05 9.96
N GLU A 38 -31.37 139.38 10.05
CA GLU A 38 -32.54 140.19 10.41
C GLU A 38 -33.61 140.17 9.30
N ASP A 39 -34.87 139.97 9.68
CA ASP A 39 -36.02 140.24 8.82
C ASP A 39 -36.46 141.70 9.03
N THR A 40 -36.19 142.54 8.03
CA THR A 40 -36.45 143.98 8.09
C THR A 40 -37.88 144.36 7.71
N SER A 41 -38.71 143.41 7.27
CA SER A 41 -40.08 143.65 6.77
C SER A 41 -41.16 143.04 7.65
N ILE A 42 -40.92 142.98 8.96
CA ILE A 42 -41.85 142.42 9.94
C ILE A 42 -43.11 143.27 10.13
N THR A 43 -44.22 142.60 10.48
CA THR A 43 -45.48 143.26 10.85
C THR A 43 -45.96 142.78 12.23
N PHE A 44 -46.87 143.55 12.85
CA PHE A 44 -47.40 143.26 14.19
C PHE A 44 -48.90 142.99 14.15
N PRO A 45 -49.33 141.74 13.94
CA PRO A 45 -50.76 141.38 13.96
C PRO A 45 -51.44 141.69 15.30
N THR A 46 -50.67 141.64 16.39
CA THR A 46 -51.09 142.03 17.74
C THR A 46 -49.94 142.76 18.44
N THR A 47 -50.19 143.40 19.58
CA THR A 47 -49.16 144.03 20.42
C THR A 47 -48.16 143.03 21.03
N SER A 48 -48.33 141.73 20.82
CA SER A 48 -47.50 140.67 21.40
C SER A 48 -47.19 139.56 20.37
N SER A 49 -47.21 139.88 19.08
CA SER A 49 -46.84 138.94 18.02
C SER A 49 -46.17 139.64 16.85
N VAL A 50 -45.14 139.02 16.28
CA VAL A 50 -44.52 139.41 15.02
C VAL A 50 -44.92 138.41 13.94
N GLN A 51 -45.31 138.90 12.77
CA GLN A 51 -45.37 138.11 11.54
C GLN A 51 -44.17 138.46 10.66
N LEU A 52 -43.43 137.42 10.26
CA LEU A 52 -42.26 137.53 9.38
C LEU A 52 -42.70 137.77 7.93
N SER A 53 -41.77 138.25 7.11
CA SER A 53 -42.00 138.51 5.68
C SER A 53 -42.26 137.24 4.86
N SER A 54 -41.79 136.09 5.34
CA SER A 54 -42.02 134.76 4.76
C SER A 54 -41.91 133.66 5.81
N THR A 55 -42.49 132.49 5.52
CA THR A 55 -42.43 131.31 6.41
C THR A 55 -40.99 130.75 6.48
N PRO A 56 -40.34 130.69 7.65
CA PRO A 56 -38.98 130.13 7.79
C PRO A 56 -38.93 128.61 7.54
N SER A 57 -37.79 128.10 7.06
CA SER A 57 -37.59 126.67 6.79
C SER A 57 -37.60 125.82 8.08
N ASN A 58 -37.97 124.55 7.96
CA ASN A 58 -37.99 123.64 9.10
C ASN A 58 -36.57 123.48 9.69
N GLY A 59 -36.44 123.69 11.01
CA GLY A 59 -35.16 123.64 11.72
C GLY A 59 -34.40 124.97 11.79
N ALA A 60 -34.82 126.01 11.06
CA ALA A 60 -34.25 127.35 11.19
C ALA A 60 -34.53 127.93 12.59
N ILE A 61 -33.58 128.68 13.13
CA ILE A 61 -33.74 129.37 14.41
C ILE A 61 -34.32 130.75 14.17
N VAL A 62 -35.51 130.98 14.72
CA VAL A 62 -36.20 132.29 14.70
C VAL A 62 -36.00 132.96 16.04
N LEU A 63 -35.23 134.03 16.07
CA LEU A 63 -34.97 134.84 17.26
C LEU A 63 -35.75 136.15 17.16
N ILE A 64 -36.64 136.39 18.11
CA ILE A 64 -37.35 137.66 18.25
C ILE A 64 -36.83 138.33 19.51
N LYS A 65 -36.32 139.54 19.39
CA LYS A 65 -35.76 140.28 20.52
C LYS A 65 -36.12 141.75 20.49
N ARG A 66 -36.14 142.35 21.66
CA ARG A 66 -36.16 143.79 21.81
C ARG A 66 -34.75 144.36 21.64
N VAL A 67 -34.67 145.52 20.99
CA VAL A 67 -33.46 146.31 20.75
C VAL A 67 -33.85 147.77 21.01
N THR A 68 -33.67 148.19 22.25
CA THR A 68 -33.93 149.55 22.68
C THR A 68 -32.77 150.46 22.25
N PRO A 69 -33.02 151.65 21.68
CA PRO A 69 -31.95 152.56 21.27
C PRO A 69 -31.05 152.94 22.45
N ILE A 70 -29.74 152.86 22.25
CA ILE A 70 -28.70 153.20 23.25
C ILE A 70 -27.79 154.35 22.79
N ASP A 71 -27.87 154.70 21.50
CA ASP A 71 -27.12 155.76 20.85
C ASP A 71 -27.82 157.12 20.95
N THR A 72 -29.11 157.13 21.29
CA THR A 72 -29.94 158.33 21.41
C THR A 72 -30.85 158.24 22.64
N ARG A 73 -30.99 159.36 23.37
CA ARG A 73 -31.94 159.45 24.48
C ARG A 73 -33.34 159.68 23.90
N LEU A 74 -34.31 158.86 24.30
CA LEU A 74 -35.71 159.05 23.88
C LEU A 74 -36.36 160.26 24.55
N VAL A 75 -35.78 160.71 25.66
CA VAL A 75 -36.15 161.92 26.41
C VAL A 75 -34.87 162.67 26.77
N ASP A 76 -34.81 163.95 26.38
CA ASP A 76 -33.70 164.84 26.70
C ASP A 76 -34.17 165.93 27.68
N PHE A 77 -33.57 165.96 28.87
CA PHE A 77 -33.99 166.85 29.95
C PHE A 77 -33.31 168.22 29.77
N GLN A 78 -34.11 169.25 29.47
CA GLN A 78 -33.65 170.63 29.35
C GLN A 78 -33.97 171.41 30.64
N ASP A 79 -33.09 172.34 31.03
CA ASP A 79 -33.23 173.06 32.30
C ASP A 79 -34.53 173.90 32.35
N GLY A 80 -35.24 173.86 33.47
CA GLY A 80 -36.55 174.50 33.66
C GLY A 80 -37.76 173.79 33.03
N SER A 81 -37.60 172.60 32.42
CA SER A 81 -38.71 171.82 31.84
C SER A 81 -39.58 171.15 32.91
N VAL A 82 -40.90 171.11 32.70
CA VAL A 82 -41.80 170.30 33.54
C VAL A 82 -41.57 168.83 33.18
N LEU A 83 -41.00 168.06 34.10
CA LEU A 83 -40.83 166.62 33.92
C LEU A 83 -42.21 165.94 34.04
N SER A 84 -42.79 165.49 32.93
CA SER A 84 -44.07 164.76 32.95
C SER A 84 -43.86 163.30 33.37
N ALA A 85 -44.86 162.69 34.01
CA ALA A 85 -44.79 161.27 34.38
C ALA A 85 -44.46 160.39 33.17
N THR A 86 -45.02 160.69 31.99
CA THR A 86 -44.73 159.99 30.73
C THR A 86 -43.26 160.11 30.31
N ASP A 87 -42.62 161.25 30.53
CA ASP A 87 -41.21 161.46 30.17
C ASP A 87 -40.27 160.79 31.16
N LEU A 88 -40.62 160.81 32.46
CA LEU A 88 -39.92 160.01 33.47
C LEU A 88 -40.05 158.51 33.19
N ASP A 89 -41.27 158.03 32.92
CA ASP A 89 -41.55 156.61 32.65
C ASP A 89 -40.83 156.15 31.39
N LYS A 90 -40.83 156.92 30.30
CA LYS A 90 -40.07 156.58 29.09
C LYS A 90 -38.56 156.54 29.32
N SER A 91 -38.02 157.47 30.10
CA SER A 91 -36.60 157.47 30.45
C SER A 91 -36.23 156.27 31.34
N ALA A 92 -37.11 155.95 32.30
CA ALA A 92 -36.96 154.79 33.18
C ALA A 92 -37.08 153.47 32.40
N ASP A 93 -38.10 153.34 31.54
CA ASP A 93 -38.32 152.17 30.68
C ASP A 93 -37.19 151.97 29.69
N GLN A 94 -36.63 153.04 29.10
CA GLN A 94 -35.46 152.94 28.23
C GLN A 94 -34.29 152.32 28.99
N ASN A 95 -33.96 152.83 30.18
CA ASN A 95 -32.90 152.27 31.01
C ASN A 95 -33.20 150.83 31.46
N PHE A 96 -34.46 150.53 31.82
CA PHE A 96 -34.88 149.21 32.30
C PHE A 96 -34.84 148.16 31.19
N PHE A 97 -35.32 148.50 29.99
CA PHE A 97 -35.30 147.59 28.85
C PHE A 97 -33.90 147.36 28.33
N VAL A 98 -33.04 148.38 28.30
CA VAL A 98 -31.61 148.23 28.00
C VAL A 98 -30.93 147.30 29.01
N ALA A 99 -31.27 147.41 30.30
CA ALA A 99 -30.74 146.50 31.33
C ALA A 99 -31.21 145.05 31.13
N GLN A 100 -32.48 144.84 30.78
CA GLN A 100 -33.00 143.50 30.47
C GLN A 100 -32.34 142.89 29.23
N GLU A 101 -32.19 143.67 28.16
CA GLU A 101 -31.56 143.23 26.91
C GLU A 101 -30.08 142.89 27.11
N THR A 102 -29.36 143.71 27.89
CA THR A 102 -27.97 143.44 28.26
C THR A 102 -27.84 142.16 29.10
N SER A 103 -28.79 141.89 30.00
CA SER A 103 -28.82 140.65 30.78
C SER A 103 -29.08 139.41 29.92
N ASP A 104 -29.99 139.51 28.96
CA ASP A 104 -30.29 138.42 28.02
C ASP A 104 -29.12 138.14 27.07
N GLU A 105 -28.42 139.19 26.62
CA GLU A 105 -27.21 139.06 25.80
C GLU A 105 -26.08 138.42 26.62
N ALA A 106 -25.89 138.83 27.89
CA ALA A 106 -24.91 138.24 28.79
C ALA A 106 -25.19 136.75 29.08
N GLN A 107 -26.46 136.35 29.22
CA GLN A 107 -26.86 134.95 29.35
C GLN A 107 -26.72 134.14 28.05
N SER A 108 -26.48 134.80 26.91
CA SER A 108 -26.28 134.16 25.60
C SER A 108 -24.83 133.78 25.30
N HIS A 109 -23.89 134.23 26.13
CA HIS A 109 -22.46 133.90 26.05
C HIS A 109 -22.09 132.83 27.08
N ILE A 110 -20.87 132.29 27.01
CA ILE A 110 -20.35 131.36 28.02
C ILE A 110 -20.25 132.14 29.34
N GLY A 111 -21.16 131.84 30.27
CA GLY A 111 -21.22 132.46 31.59
C GLY A 111 -20.52 131.60 32.64
N VAL A 112 -20.26 132.15 33.82
CA VAL A 112 -19.86 131.34 34.99
C VAL A 112 -21.14 130.94 35.72
N SER A 113 -21.33 129.64 35.95
CA SER A 113 -22.45 129.13 36.74
C SER A 113 -22.25 129.47 38.21
N ASP A 114 -23.22 130.15 38.81
CA ASP A 114 -23.21 130.49 40.25
C ASP A 114 -23.29 129.25 41.15
N ALA A 115 -23.76 128.11 40.62
CA ALA A 115 -23.90 126.87 41.38
C ALA A 115 -22.57 126.08 41.45
N THR A 116 -21.74 126.16 40.41
CA THR A 116 -20.52 125.33 40.30
C THR A 116 -19.23 126.15 40.18
N ASN A 117 -19.32 127.47 40.03
CA ASN A 117 -18.21 128.37 39.72
C ASN A 117 -17.40 127.91 38.49
N GLN A 118 -18.08 127.32 37.51
CA GLN A 118 -17.49 126.81 36.26
C GLN A 118 -18.12 127.52 35.07
N TYR A 119 -17.35 127.66 33.99
CA TYR A 119 -17.89 128.15 32.72
C TYR A 119 -18.96 127.18 32.19
N ASP A 120 -20.17 127.69 31.96
CA ASP A 120 -21.32 126.94 31.47
C ASP A 120 -21.73 127.46 30.08
N ALA A 121 -21.83 126.56 29.11
CA ALA A 121 -22.11 126.88 27.71
C ALA A 121 -23.62 127.07 27.44
N GLY A 122 -24.49 127.00 28.46
CA GLY A 122 -25.91 127.32 28.37
C GLY A 122 -26.65 127.10 29.70
N ALA A 123 -27.94 127.44 29.78
CA ALA A 123 -28.72 127.14 30.99
C ALA A 123 -28.89 125.62 31.20
N THR A 124 -29.09 125.19 32.45
CA THR A 124 -29.31 123.77 32.81
C THR A 124 -30.37 123.11 31.90
N GLY A 125 -29.96 122.05 31.19
CA GLY A 125 -30.82 121.31 30.24
C GLY A 125 -30.68 121.69 28.76
N SER A 126 -29.85 122.69 28.41
CA SER A 126 -29.75 123.20 27.04
C SER A 126 -28.78 122.41 26.13
N ASN A 127 -27.83 121.64 26.69
CA ASN A 127 -26.84 120.82 25.96
C ASN A 127 -26.21 121.50 24.73
N LEU A 128 -25.77 122.75 24.88
CA LEU A 128 -25.18 123.52 23.78
C LEU A 128 -23.74 123.08 23.47
N ARG A 129 -23.37 123.15 22.18
CA ARG A 129 -22.01 122.83 21.71
C ARG A 129 -21.15 124.09 21.68
N ILE A 130 -19.92 124.00 22.16
CA ILE A 130 -18.89 125.04 21.97
C ILE A 130 -18.19 124.77 20.63
N THR A 131 -18.27 125.72 19.70
CA THR A 131 -17.61 125.64 18.37
C THR A 131 -16.51 126.69 18.26
N ASN A 132 -15.59 126.53 17.29
CA ASN A 132 -14.47 127.45 17.03
C ASN A 132 -13.45 127.58 18.18
N VAL A 133 -13.20 126.48 18.90
CA VAL A 133 -12.14 126.39 19.92
C VAL A 133 -10.82 125.99 19.25
N ALA A 134 -9.73 126.69 19.54
CA ALA A 134 -8.40 126.35 19.05
C ALA A 134 -7.85 125.06 19.69
N ASN A 135 -6.77 124.50 19.14
CA ASN A 135 -6.09 123.38 19.78
C ASN A 135 -5.50 123.80 21.14
N PRO A 136 -5.62 122.97 22.19
CA PRO A 136 -5.05 123.27 23.50
C PRO A 136 -3.52 123.35 23.42
N THR A 137 -2.96 124.32 24.13
CA THR A 137 -1.51 124.58 24.24
C THR A 137 -1.00 124.46 25.68
N SER A 138 -1.87 124.73 26.66
CA SER A 138 -1.62 124.53 28.09
C SER A 138 -2.49 123.39 28.64
N ASP A 139 -2.06 122.76 29.73
CA ASP A 139 -2.75 121.61 30.34
C ASP A 139 -4.21 121.90 30.77
N GLN A 140 -4.57 123.17 30.94
CA GLN A 140 -5.91 123.60 31.38
C GLN A 140 -6.78 124.13 30.22
N ASP A 141 -6.28 124.10 28.98
CA ASP A 141 -7.06 124.49 27.81
C ASP A 141 -8.12 123.40 27.50
N ALA A 142 -9.27 123.80 26.98
CA ALA A 142 -10.28 122.85 26.54
C ALA A 142 -9.79 122.07 25.29
N ALA A 143 -9.83 120.73 25.35
CA ALA A 143 -9.50 119.89 24.20
C ALA A 143 -10.72 119.69 23.29
N THR A 144 -10.56 119.96 21.99
CA THR A 144 -11.60 119.60 21.00
C THR A 144 -11.59 118.09 20.75
N LYS A 145 -12.74 117.53 20.33
CA LYS A 145 -12.80 116.14 19.83
C LYS A 145 -11.76 115.91 18.73
N HIS A 146 -11.57 116.90 17.85
CA HIS A 146 -10.57 116.82 16.78
C HIS A 146 -9.15 116.68 17.32
N TYR A 147 -8.75 117.47 18.33
CA TYR A 147 -7.44 117.37 18.97
C TYR A 147 -7.23 116.01 19.62
N LEU A 148 -8.20 115.52 20.41
CA LEU A 148 -8.11 114.22 21.07
C LEU A 148 -7.94 113.10 20.04
N GLU A 149 -8.78 113.08 19.00
CA GLU A 149 -8.78 112.00 18.02
C GLU A 149 -7.67 112.11 16.99
N ASN A 150 -7.18 113.30 16.62
CA ASN A 150 -6.29 113.44 15.46
C ASN A 150 -4.94 114.09 15.77
N THR A 151 -4.75 114.61 16.98
CA THR A 151 -3.48 115.25 17.38
C THR A 151 -2.85 114.56 18.59
N TRP A 152 -3.62 114.32 19.66
CA TRP A 152 -3.15 113.63 20.87
C TRP A 152 -3.02 112.11 20.64
N LEU A 153 -4.08 111.50 20.11
CA LEU A 153 -4.05 110.09 19.72
C LEU A 153 -3.53 109.98 18.28
N SER A 154 -2.25 109.67 18.12
CA SER A 154 -1.69 109.32 16.82
C SER A 154 -2.37 108.05 16.26
N SER A 155 -2.29 107.86 14.94
CA SER A 155 -2.75 106.61 14.30
C SER A 155 -2.11 105.36 14.95
N ALA A 156 -0.85 105.46 15.38
CA ALA A 156 -0.17 104.38 16.10
C ALA A 156 -0.78 104.10 17.47
N ASN A 157 -1.18 105.13 18.23
CA ASN A 157 -1.85 104.93 19.53
C ASN A 157 -3.24 104.29 19.37
N LYS A 158 -3.98 104.67 18.34
CA LYS A 158 -5.27 104.05 18.02
C LYS A 158 -5.11 102.58 17.63
N THR A 159 -4.13 102.28 16.79
CA THR A 159 -3.80 100.88 16.43
C THR A 159 -3.40 100.08 17.65
N ALA A 160 -2.56 100.63 18.54
CA ALA A 160 -2.16 99.96 19.76
C ALA A 160 -3.36 99.65 20.69
N LEU A 161 -4.33 100.57 20.79
CA LEU A 161 -5.55 100.34 21.57
C LEU A 161 -6.41 99.22 20.97
N THR A 162 -6.52 99.15 19.64
CA THR A 162 -7.18 98.03 18.94
C THR A 162 -6.44 96.71 19.19
N THR A 163 -5.11 96.69 19.09
CA THR A 163 -4.30 95.50 19.37
C THR A 163 -4.45 95.02 20.81
N VAL A 164 -4.54 95.93 21.79
CA VAL A 164 -4.81 95.56 23.20
C VAL A 164 -6.18 94.87 23.31
N ASN A 165 -7.19 95.36 22.59
CA ASN A 165 -8.51 94.74 22.57
C ASN A 165 -8.48 93.32 21.96
N ASP A 166 -7.72 93.10 20.89
CA ASP A 166 -7.53 91.78 20.28
C ASP A 166 -6.77 90.82 21.20
N ASN A 167 -5.74 91.32 21.91
CA ASN A 167 -5.02 90.53 22.90
C ASN A 167 -5.93 90.07 24.05
N ILE A 168 -6.84 90.93 24.51
CA ILE A 168 -7.84 90.57 25.53
C ILE A 168 -8.78 89.47 25.01
N ALA A 169 -9.21 89.53 23.75
CA ALA A 169 -10.03 88.48 23.14
C ALA A 169 -9.30 87.12 23.10
N ASN A 170 -8.01 87.12 22.74
CA ASN A 170 -7.17 85.91 22.75
C ASN A 170 -6.97 85.35 24.16
N ILE A 171 -6.74 86.21 25.15
CA ILE A 171 -6.63 85.81 26.57
C ILE A 171 -7.94 85.18 27.05
N ASN A 172 -9.09 85.78 26.71
CA ASN A 172 -10.40 85.22 27.07
C ASN A 172 -10.69 83.88 26.38
N ALA A 173 -10.23 83.69 25.14
CA ALA A 173 -10.32 82.40 24.45
C ALA A 173 -9.50 81.31 25.15
N VAL A 174 -8.26 81.63 25.56
CA VAL A 174 -7.42 80.73 26.36
C VAL A 174 -8.07 80.43 27.72
N ASN A 175 -8.61 81.43 28.40
CA ASN A 175 -9.25 81.26 29.71
C ASN A 175 -10.54 80.42 29.63
N SER A 176 -11.32 80.59 28.57
CA SER A 176 -12.50 79.76 28.30
C SER A 176 -12.13 78.30 28.04
N ASN A 177 -10.94 78.05 27.49
CA ASN A 177 -10.42 76.70 27.24
C ASN A 177 -9.80 76.04 28.49
N SER A 178 -9.73 76.73 29.63
CA SER A 178 -9.13 76.21 30.88
C SER A 178 -9.77 74.91 31.36
N SER A 179 -11.10 74.76 31.23
CA SER A 179 -11.81 73.53 31.58
C SER A 179 -11.38 72.35 30.70
N ASN A 180 -11.16 72.60 29.41
CA ASN A 180 -10.68 71.58 28.46
C ASN A 180 -9.24 71.19 28.75
N ILE A 181 -8.38 72.17 29.09
CA ILE A 181 -7.00 71.93 29.51
C ILE A 181 -6.95 71.09 30.78
N ASN A 182 -7.75 71.45 31.80
CA ASN A 182 -7.83 70.68 33.05
C ASN A 182 -8.36 69.25 32.79
N SER A 183 -9.31 69.09 31.88
CA SER A 183 -9.80 67.78 31.46
C SER A 183 -8.72 66.96 30.75
N ALA A 184 -7.92 67.59 29.88
CA ALA A 184 -6.78 66.93 29.22
C ALA A 184 -5.71 66.48 30.22
N VAL A 185 -5.41 67.32 31.23
CA VAL A 185 -4.48 66.97 32.33
C VAL A 185 -5.03 65.83 33.19
N SER A 186 -6.32 65.84 33.52
CA SER A 186 -6.97 64.74 34.24
C SER A 186 -6.95 63.44 33.45
N ASN A 187 -7.23 63.50 32.14
CA ASN A 187 -7.11 62.36 31.23
C ASN A 187 -5.69 61.82 31.18
N ALA A 188 -4.66 62.67 31.16
CA ALA A 188 -3.27 62.22 31.22
C ALA A 188 -2.94 61.47 32.52
N SER A 189 -3.47 61.93 33.66
CA SER A 189 -3.33 61.20 34.95
C SER A 189 -3.99 59.83 34.90
N ASN A 190 -5.19 59.74 34.33
CA ASN A 190 -5.90 58.46 34.16
C ASN A 190 -5.16 57.53 33.19
N ILE A 191 -4.65 58.06 32.07
CA ILE A 191 -3.84 57.32 31.11
C ILE A 191 -2.58 56.76 31.79
N ASN A 192 -1.89 57.55 32.62
CA ASN A 192 -0.71 57.09 33.36
C ASN A 192 -1.06 56.01 34.40
N LEU A 193 -2.23 56.09 35.04
CA LEU A 193 -2.71 55.04 35.94
C LEU A 193 -3.00 53.75 35.17
N VAL A 194 -3.69 53.85 34.02
CA VAL A 194 -3.93 52.71 33.12
C VAL A 194 -2.62 52.11 32.62
N ALA A 195 -1.64 52.94 32.23
CA ALA A 195 -0.32 52.50 31.80
C ALA A 195 0.50 51.84 32.93
N THR A 196 0.25 52.21 34.18
CA THR A 196 0.86 51.51 35.33
C THR A 196 0.19 50.14 35.52
N ASN A 197 -1.15 50.12 35.53
CA ASN A 197 -1.95 48.91 35.73
C ASN A 197 -1.79 47.88 34.61
N ILE A 198 -1.51 48.31 33.37
CA ILE A 198 -1.33 47.39 32.23
C ILE A 198 -0.21 46.39 32.47
N THR A 199 0.82 46.76 33.24
CA THR A 199 1.92 45.86 33.60
C THR A 199 1.40 44.69 34.43
N SER A 200 0.58 44.96 35.45
CA SER A 200 -0.06 43.92 36.25
C SER A 200 -1.06 43.10 35.44
N VAL A 201 -1.83 43.72 34.54
CA VAL A 201 -2.74 42.99 33.63
C VAL A 201 -1.95 42.03 32.72
N ASN A 202 -0.81 42.45 32.19
CA ASN A 202 0.07 41.59 31.38
C ASN A 202 0.68 40.45 32.21
N THR A 203 1.04 40.70 33.47
CA THR A 203 1.44 39.65 34.41
C THR A 203 0.30 38.65 34.63
N VAL A 204 -0.92 39.12 34.92
CA VAL A 204 -2.10 38.27 35.08
C VAL A 204 -2.39 37.46 33.82
N ALA A 205 -2.27 38.06 32.63
CA ALA A 205 -2.44 37.35 31.36
C ALA A 205 -1.39 36.23 31.19
N THR A 206 -0.14 36.48 31.57
CA THR A 206 0.93 35.47 31.56
C THR A 206 0.67 34.35 32.57
N ASP A 207 0.19 34.71 33.77
CA ASP A 207 -0.14 33.74 34.81
C ASP A 207 -1.37 32.91 34.42
N ILE A 208 -2.34 33.47 33.70
CA ILE A 208 -3.46 32.73 33.12
C ILE A 208 -2.98 31.66 32.13
N THR A 209 -1.94 31.93 31.32
CA THR A 209 -1.33 30.91 30.47
C THR A 209 -0.74 29.76 31.29
N LYS A 210 -0.12 30.06 32.44
CA LYS A 210 0.36 29.01 33.35
C LYS A 210 -0.78 28.23 34.00
N VAL A 211 -1.87 28.90 34.37
CA VAL A 211 -3.07 28.23 34.91
C VAL A 211 -3.71 27.32 33.87
N ILE A 212 -3.76 27.74 32.59
CA ILE A 212 -4.21 26.90 31.48
C ILE A 212 -3.29 25.68 31.36
N ALA A 213 -1.96 25.86 31.37
CA ALA A 213 -1.04 24.73 31.35
C ALA A 213 -1.27 23.76 32.52
N VAL A 214 -1.46 24.25 33.75
CA VAL A 214 -1.81 23.41 34.90
C VAL A 214 -3.17 22.72 34.72
N ALA A 215 -4.14 23.38 34.08
CA ALA A 215 -5.45 22.80 33.81
C ALA A 215 -5.38 21.71 32.73
N ASP A 216 -4.56 21.92 31.70
CA ASP A 216 -4.27 20.94 30.65
C ASP A 216 -3.52 19.74 31.25
N ASP A 217 -2.49 19.97 32.08
CA ASP A 217 -1.76 18.93 32.83
C ASP A 217 -2.72 18.14 33.74
N LEU A 218 -3.65 18.83 34.42
CA LEU A 218 -4.64 18.18 35.27
C LEU A 218 -5.65 17.37 34.43
N ALA A 219 -6.06 17.86 33.27
CA ALA A 219 -6.94 17.12 32.36
C ALA A 219 -6.24 15.87 31.79
N GLU A 220 -4.94 15.97 31.47
CA GLU A 220 -4.11 14.82 31.10
C GLU A 220 -4.02 13.82 32.25
N ALA A 221 -3.67 14.28 33.47
CA ALA A 221 -3.59 13.41 34.64
C ALA A 221 -4.94 12.74 34.97
N VAL A 222 -6.06 13.45 34.85
CA VAL A 222 -7.40 12.87 35.00
C VAL A 222 -7.67 11.85 33.91
N SER A 223 -7.31 12.14 32.65
CA SER A 223 -7.45 11.19 31.55
C SER A 223 -6.61 9.92 31.78
N GLU A 224 -5.38 10.03 32.29
CA GLU A 224 -4.55 8.87 32.65
C GLU A 224 -5.13 8.07 33.82
N VAL A 225 -5.69 8.76 34.82
CA VAL A 225 -6.35 8.09 35.96
C VAL A 225 -7.65 7.43 35.51
N GLU A 226 -8.43 8.04 34.62
CA GLU A 226 -9.64 7.44 34.04
C GLU A 226 -9.28 6.21 33.22
N THR A 227 -8.23 6.24 32.40
CA THR A 227 -7.82 5.04 31.65
C THR A 227 -7.37 3.92 32.58
N VAL A 228 -6.59 4.21 33.63
CA VAL A 228 -6.21 3.19 34.64
C VAL A 228 -7.43 2.72 35.44
N ALA A 229 -8.39 3.59 35.75
CA ALA A 229 -9.59 3.22 36.48
C ALA A 229 -10.54 2.37 35.61
N ASP A 230 -10.68 2.68 34.33
CA ASP A 230 -11.44 1.91 33.37
C ASP A 230 -10.80 0.55 33.12
N ASP A 231 -9.47 0.49 32.96
CA ASP A 231 -8.65 -0.74 32.89
C ASP A 231 -8.88 -1.64 34.13
N LEU A 232 -9.06 -1.04 35.31
CA LEU A 232 -9.40 -1.74 36.55
C LEU A 232 -10.89 -2.10 36.68
N ASN A 233 -11.80 -1.38 36.02
CA ASN A 233 -13.26 -1.55 36.11
C ASN A 233 -13.84 -2.32 34.91
N GLU A 234 -12.99 -2.96 34.11
CA GLU A 234 -13.44 -3.95 33.13
C GLU A 234 -14.08 -5.17 33.83
N ALA A 235 -14.89 -5.94 33.09
CA ALA A 235 -15.53 -7.13 33.65
C ALA A 235 -14.52 -8.16 34.20
N THR A 236 -13.28 -8.12 33.70
CA THR A 236 -12.12 -8.86 34.21
C THR A 236 -10.83 -8.06 33.95
N SER A 237 -10.33 -7.34 34.94
CA SER A 237 -9.04 -6.62 34.84
C SER A 237 -7.85 -7.59 34.83
N GLU A 238 -6.65 -7.10 34.47
CA GLU A 238 -5.38 -7.81 34.68
C GLU A 238 -5.20 -8.16 36.15
N ILE A 239 -5.66 -7.31 37.07
CA ILE A 239 -5.62 -7.57 38.51
C ILE A 239 -6.56 -8.73 38.87
N ASP A 240 -7.78 -8.78 38.33
CA ASP A 240 -8.69 -9.92 38.54
C ASP A 240 -8.09 -11.20 37.97
N THR A 241 -7.43 -11.10 36.80
CA THR A 241 -6.71 -12.20 36.18
C THR A 241 -5.56 -12.69 37.07
N VAL A 242 -4.75 -11.78 37.62
CA VAL A 242 -3.66 -12.11 38.56
C VAL A 242 -4.21 -12.67 39.86
N ALA A 243 -5.30 -12.11 40.40
CA ALA A 243 -5.96 -12.60 41.60
C ALA A 243 -6.50 -14.02 41.40
N GLN A 244 -7.12 -14.29 40.26
CA GLN A 244 -7.58 -15.62 39.87
C GLN A 244 -6.41 -16.60 39.69
N ASN A 245 -5.31 -16.16 39.09
CA ASN A 245 -4.08 -16.94 38.97
C ASN A 245 -3.46 -17.24 40.34
N ILE A 246 -3.43 -16.28 41.26
CA ILE A 246 -2.96 -16.49 42.64
C ILE A 246 -3.87 -17.47 43.38
N ALA A 247 -5.19 -17.40 43.21
CA ALA A 247 -6.12 -18.39 43.77
C ALA A 247 -5.84 -19.80 43.22
N ASN A 248 -5.54 -19.92 41.93
CA ASN A 248 -5.11 -21.18 41.31
C ASN A 248 -3.77 -21.67 41.88
N VAL A 249 -2.78 -20.79 42.03
CA VAL A 249 -1.47 -21.11 42.63
C VAL A 249 -1.62 -21.53 44.09
N ASN A 250 -2.46 -20.85 44.88
CA ASN A 250 -2.78 -21.24 46.25
C ASN A 250 -3.45 -22.61 46.30
N THR A 251 -4.36 -22.89 45.37
CA THR A 251 -4.97 -24.23 45.22
C THR A 251 -3.89 -25.28 44.95
N VAL A 252 -2.97 -25.02 44.02
CA VAL A 252 -1.80 -25.89 43.76
C VAL A 252 -0.91 -26.02 45.02
N GLY A 253 -0.70 -24.93 45.76
CA GLY A 253 0.05 -24.88 47.01
C GLY A 253 -0.57 -25.75 48.10
N THR A 254 -1.89 -25.72 48.28
CA THR A 254 -2.61 -26.64 49.18
C THR A 254 -2.51 -28.10 48.72
N GLY A 255 -2.48 -28.31 47.40
CA GLY A 255 -2.29 -29.63 46.78
C GLY A 255 -0.85 -30.12 46.75
N ILE A 256 0.15 -29.31 47.13
CA ILE A 256 1.57 -29.63 46.89
C ILE A 256 2.02 -30.89 47.63
N ALA A 257 1.45 -31.17 48.81
CA ALA A 257 1.71 -32.41 49.54
C ALA A 257 1.24 -33.65 48.75
N ASN A 258 0.08 -33.56 48.11
CA ASN A 258 -0.45 -34.61 47.24
C ASN A 258 0.35 -34.69 45.93
N ILE A 259 0.72 -33.55 45.32
CA ILE A 259 1.58 -33.51 44.12
C ILE A 259 2.94 -34.14 44.41
N ASN A 260 3.57 -33.84 45.55
CA ASN A 260 4.84 -34.44 45.97
C ASN A 260 4.70 -35.95 46.21
N THR A 261 3.55 -36.38 46.76
CA THR A 261 3.23 -37.81 46.90
C THR A 261 3.14 -38.48 45.52
N VAL A 262 2.40 -37.88 44.57
CA VAL A 262 2.28 -38.38 43.18
C VAL A 262 3.63 -38.34 42.44
N ALA A 263 4.41 -37.27 42.63
CA ALA A 263 5.75 -37.12 42.04
C ALA A 263 6.71 -38.19 42.53
N GLY A 264 6.68 -38.50 43.83
CA GLY A 264 7.45 -39.59 44.45
C GLY A 264 7.09 -40.99 43.93
N ILE A 265 5.91 -41.15 43.33
CA ILE A 265 5.46 -42.39 42.68
C ILE A 265 5.27 -42.26 41.17
N SER A 266 5.78 -41.19 40.53
CA SER A 266 5.52 -40.88 39.11
C SER A 266 5.97 -41.96 38.14
N ALA A 267 7.08 -42.64 38.44
CA ALA A 267 7.53 -43.82 37.71
C ALA A 267 6.48 -44.94 37.77
N ASN A 268 5.92 -45.21 38.95
CA ASN A 268 4.87 -46.21 39.13
C ASN A 268 3.57 -45.83 38.42
N VAL A 269 3.18 -44.54 38.44
CA VAL A 269 2.00 -44.03 37.71
C VAL A 269 2.18 -44.22 36.20
N THR A 270 3.37 -43.96 35.67
CA THR A 270 3.71 -44.20 34.25
C THR A 270 3.66 -45.70 33.91
N THR A 271 4.19 -46.55 34.79
CA THR A 271 4.07 -48.01 34.65
C THR A 271 2.61 -48.46 34.61
N VAL A 272 1.76 -47.95 35.51
CA VAL A 272 0.32 -48.28 35.54
C VAL A 272 -0.40 -47.76 34.29
N ALA A 273 -0.10 -46.56 33.82
CA ALA A 273 -0.66 -46.02 32.58
C ALA A 273 -0.27 -46.87 31.36
N GLY A 274 0.99 -47.32 31.29
CA GLY A 274 1.47 -48.26 30.26
C GLY A 274 0.84 -49.65 30.32
N ILE A 275 0.35 -50.07 31.49
CA ILE A 275 -0.38 -51.33 31.67
C ILE A 275 -1.89 -51.18 31.34
N SER A 276 -2.44 -49.96 31.27
CA SER A 276 -3.89 -49.74 31.07
C SER A 276 -4.42 -50.29 29.73
N SER A 277 -3.62 -50.23 28.65
CA SER A 277 -3.97 -50.81 27.36
C SER A 277 -4.03 -52.34 27.43
N ASN A 278 -3.10 -52.96 28.18
CA ASN A 278 -3.07 -54.39 28.41
C ASN A 278 -4.28 -54.84 29.23
N VAL A 279 -4.64 -54.11 30.31
CA VAL A 279 -5.82 -54.42 31.14
C VAL A 279 -7.11 -54.25 30.34
N THR A 280 -7.23 -53.18 29.54
CA THR A 280 -8.39 -52.98 28.65
C THR A 280 -8.48 -54.06 27.58
N SER A 281 -7.35 -54.51 27.04
CA SER A 281 -7.30 -55.63 26.09
C SER A 281 -7.73 -56.95 26.75
N VAL A 282 -7.33 -57.19 28.01
CA VAL A 282 -7.77 -58.36 28.78
C VAL A 282 -9.28 -58.28 29.09
N ALA A 283 -9.79 -57.10 29.46
CA ALA A 283 -11.22 -56.87 29.67
C ALA A 283 -12.04 -57.02 28.37
N GLY A 284 -11.54 -56.51 27.24
CA GLY A 284 -12.17 -56.74 25.93
C GLY A 284 -12.14 -58.22 25.51
N ASN A 285 -11.18 -58.99 26.01
CA ASN A 285 -11.10 -60.44 25.83
C ASN A 285 -11.95 -61.22 26.85
N GLU A 286 -12.75 -60.58 27.70
CA GLU A 286 -13.56 -61.26 28.73
C GLU A 286 -14.45 -62.36 28.14
N SER A 287 -15.14 -62.09 27.02
CA SER A 287 -15.95 -63.12 26.33
C SER A 287 -15.10 -64.28 25.83
N ASN A 288 -13.89 -64.02 25.32
CA ASN A 288 -12.97 -65.06 24.84
C ASN A 288 -12.43 -65.91 26.00
N ILE A 289 -12.06 -65.27 27.12
CA ILE A 289 -11.58 -65.94 28.34
C ILE A 289 -12.69 -66.81 28.93
N ASN A 290 -13.91 -66.28 29.03
CA ASN A 290 -15.06 -67.04 29.52
C ASN A 290 -15.45 -68.18 28.57
N ALA A 291 -15.31 -67.99 27.26
CA ALA A 291 -15.51 -69.06 26.28
C ALA A 291 -14.47 -70.18 26.44
N VAL A 292 -13.19 -69.85 26.63
CA VAL A 292 -12.12 -70.84 26.92
C VAL A 292 -12.38 -71.55 28.24
N ASN A 293 -12.77 -70.83 29.30
CA ASN A 293 -13.09 -71.41 30.61
C ASN A 293 -14.29 -72.36 30.52
N THR A 294 -15.33 -71.98 29.79
CA THR A 294 -16.50 -72.83 29.51
C THR A 294 -16.10 -74.08 28.71
N ASN A 295 -15.17 -73.94 27.76
CA ASN A 295 -14.64 -75.05 26.97
C ASN A 295 -13.59 -75.90 27.70
N SER A 296 -13.17 -75.56 28.93
CA SER A 296 -12.08 -76.26 29.63
C SER A 296 -12.36 -77.77 29.80
N SER A 297 -13.60 -78.15 30.09
CA SER A 297 -14.00 -79.57 30.14
C SER A 297 -13.84 -80.26 28.79
N ASN A 298 -14.26 -79.60 27.70
CA ASN A 298 -14.13 -80.14 26.33
C ASN A 298 -12.64 -80.28 25.93
N ILE A 299 -11.81 -79.28 26.24
CA ILE A 299 -10.36 -79.30 25.98
C ILE A 299 -9.71 -80.48 26.71
N ASN A 300 -10.05 -80.70 27.99
CA ASN A 300 -9.53 -81.82 28.77
C ASN A 300 -10.00 -83.18 28.23
N THR A 301 -11.25 -83.28 27.77
CA THR A 301 -11.77 -84.50 27.12
C THR A 301 -11.01 -84.81 25.82
N VAL A 302 -10.77 -83.80 24.97
CA VAL A 302 -9.98 -83.97 23.75
C VAL A 302 -8.54 -84.35 24.08
N ALA A 303 -7.91 -83.67 25.04
CA ALA A 303 -6.56 -83.98 25.49
C ALA A 303 -6.41 -85.43 26.00
N GLY A 304 -7.38 -85.92 26.79
CA GLY A 304 -7.41 -87.32 27.23
C GLY A 304 -7.61 -88.32 26.08
N SER A 305 -8.30 -87.92 25.01
CA SER A 305 -8.59 -88.77 23.85
C SER A 305 -7.48 -88.80 22.80
N ILE A 306 -6.55 -87.83 22.81
CA ILE A 306 -5.46 -87.72 21.82
C ILE A 306 -4.57 -88.96 21.76
N SER A 307 -4.26 -89.60 22.90
CA SER A 307 -3.46 -90.83 22.90
C SER A 307 -4.14 -91.93 22.08
N ASN A 308 -5.45 -92.09 22.26
CA ASN A 308 -6.23 -93.10 21.55
C ASN A 308 -6.36 -92.76 20.06
N ILE A 309 -6.60 -91.48 19.72
CA ILE A 309 -6.69 -91.02 18.32
C ILE A 309 -5.36 -91.26 17.59
N ASN A 310 -4.22 -90.95 18.21
CA ASN A 310 -2.91 -91.19 17.61
C ASN A 310 -2.62 -92.68 17.42
N THR A 311 -3.03 -93.54 18.36
CA THR A 311 -2.93 -95.00 18.20
C THR A 311 -3.76 -95.50 17.01
N VAL A 312 -4.99 -94.99 16.84
CA VAL A 312 -5.85 -95.34 15.70
C VAL A 312 -5.28 -94.80 14.39
N ALA A 313 -4.84 -93.53 14.35
CA ALA A 313 -4.23 -92.92 13.16
C ALA A 313 -2.94 -93.64 12.73
N GLY A 314 -2.09 -94.04 13.68
CA GLY A 314 -0.90 -94.86 13.38
C GLY A 314 -1.24 -96.27 12.88
N SER A 315 -2.43 -96.77 13.20
CA SER A 315 -2.95 -98.05 12.72
C SER A 315 -3.78 -97.94 11.44
N ASP A 316 -4.06 -96.73 10.94
CA ASP A 316 -5.03 -96.49 9.86
C ASP A 316 -4.61 -97.16 8.53
N ALA A 317 -3.31 -97.14 8.21
CA ALA A 317 -2.78 -97.88 7.05
C ALA A 317 -3.00 -99.40 7.18
N ASN A 318 -2.87 -99.95 8.39
CA ASN A 318 -3.12 -101.36 8.66
C ASN A 318 -4.63 -101.67 8.61
N ILE A 319 -5.48 -100.81 9.16
CA ILE A 319 -6.94 -100.95 9.15
C ILE A 319 -7.46 -100.89 7.70
N SER A 320 -7.01 -99.93 6.90
CA SER A 320 -7.37 -99.81 5.48
C SER A 320 -6.91 -101.01 4.65
N THR A 321 -5.72 -101.54 4.96
CA THR A 321 -5.22 -102.77 4.35
C THR A 321 -6.10 -103.97 4.70
N VAL A 322 -6.46 -104.14 5.99
CA VAL A 322 -7.38 -105.22 6.42
C VAL A 322 -8.77 -105.05 5.79
N ALA A 323 -9.32 -103.84 5.76
CA ALA A 323 -10.63 -103.54 5.18
C ALA A 323 -10.66 -103.83 3.66
N THR A 324 -9.59 -103.51 2.94
CA THR A 324 -9.47 -103.84 1.51
C THR A 324 -9.34 -105.34 1.29
N ASN A 325 -8.59 -106.03 2.16
CA ASN A 325 -8.31 -107.46 2.02
C ASN A 325 -9.46 -108.36 2.50
N ILE A 326 -10.41 -107.87 3.31
CA ILE A 326 -11.43 -108.72 3.94
C ILE A 326 -12.31 -109.45 2.92
N SER A 327 -12.64 -108.81 1.80
CA SER A 327 -13.41 -109.45 0.72
C SER A 327 -12.62 -110.60 0.08
N GLY A 328 -11.30 -110.43 -0.07
CA GLY A 328 -10.41 -111.47 -0.58
C GLY A 328 -10.24 -112.61 0.42
N VAL A 329 -10.07 -112.30 1.70
CA VAL A 329 -9.96 -113.29 2.79
C VAL A 329 -11.22 -114.13 2.91
N ASN A 330 -12.40 -113.50 2.93
CA ASN A 330 -13.67 -114.22 2.96
C ASN A 330 -13.85 -115.09 1.71
N SER A 331 -13.56 -114.55 0.53
CA SER A 331 -13.67 -115.32 -0.72
C SER A 331 -12.68 -116.50 -0.82
N PHE A 332 -11.50 -116.40 -0.20
CA PHE A 332 -10.56 -117.50 -0.07
C PHE A 332 -11.06 -118.56 0.93
N ALA A 333 -11.59 -118.14 2.09
CA ALA A 333 -12.16 -119.06 3.07
C ALA A 333 -13.37 -119.84 2.53
N ASP A 334 -14.19 -119.19 1.69
CA ASP A 334 -15.31 -119.84 1.03
C ASP A 334 -14.86 -120.84 -0.03
N ARG A 335 -13.78 -120.58 -0.76
CA ARG A 335 -13.31 -121.41 -1.88
C ARG A 335 -12.24 -122.45 -1.52
N TYR A 336 -11.47 -122.25 -0.46
CA TYR A 336 -10.42 -123.17 0.01
C TYR A 336 -10.73 -123.67 1.41
N ARG A 337 -11.06 -124.96 1.52
CA ARG A 337 -11.44 -125.60 2.78
C ARG A 337 -10.43 -126.66 3.17
N ILE A 338 -10.24 -126.86 4.47
CA ILE A 338 -9.38 -127.91 5.04
C ILE A 338 -10.22 -128.73 6.00
N SER A 339 -10.29 -130.04 5.77
CA SER A 339 -11.13 -130.98 6.52
C SER A 339 -10.60 -132.41 6.28
N SER A 340 -11.08 -133.38 7.06
CA SER A 340 -10.80 -134.81 6.87
C SER A 340 -11.83 -135.51 5.96
N SER A 341 -12.92 -134.82 5.64
CA SER A 341 -13.94 -135.26 4.69
C SER A 341 -14.34 -134.15 3.72
N ALA A 342 -14.71 -134.54 2.50
CA ALA A 342 -15.07 -133.63 1.42
C ALA A 342 -16.30 -132.79 1.78
N PRO A 343 -16.27 -131.45 1.55
CA PRO A 343 -17.44 -130.60 1.73
C PRO A 343 -18.62 -131.07 0.88
N SER A 344 -19.84 -130.95 1.42
CA SER A 344 -21.09 -131.42 0.79
C SER A 344 -22.07 -130.29 0.42
N THR A 345 -21.78 -129.04 0.80
CA THR A 345 -22.61 -127.85 0.52
C THR A 345 -21.72 -126.68 0.08
N SER A 346 -22.31 -125.67 -0.56
CA SER A 346 -21.60 -124.49 -1.10
C SER A 346 -20.52 -124.88 -2.11
N LEU A 347 -20.84 -125.81 -3.01
CA LEU A 347 -19.88 -126.38 -3.95
C LEU A 347 -19.94 -125.63 -5.27
N ASP A 348 -19.05 -124.67 -5.44
CA ASP A 348 -18.83 -124.01 -6.73
C ASP A 348 -17.74 -124.75 -7.51
N VAL A 349 -17.88 -124.82 -8.83
CA VAL A 349 -16.84 -125.42 -9.68
C VAL A 349 -15.55 -124.61 -9.52
N GLY A 350 -14.45 -125.31 -9.21
CA GLY A 350 -13.16 -124.70 -8.91
C GLY A 350 -12.89 -124.51 -7.42
N ASP A 351 -13.85 -124.80 -6.53
CA ASP A 351 -13.58 -124.90 -5.09
C ASP A 351 -12.43 -125.89 -4.85
N LEU A 352 -11.60 -125.57 -3.88
CA LEU A 352 -10.45 -126.35 -3.45
C LEU A 352 -10.70 -126.90 -2.04
N TYR A 353 -10.31 -128.14 -1.84
CA TYR A 353 -10.39 -128.81 -0.56
C TYR A 353 -9.10 -129.58 -0.34
N PHE A 354 -8.37 -129.24 0.72
CA PHE A 354 -7.27 -130.08 1.16
C PHE A 354 -7.82 -131.21 2.01
N ASP A 355 -7.76 -132.43 1.44
CA ASP A 355 -8.17 -133.65 2.10
C ASP A 355 -7.07 -134.09 3.05
N THR A 356 -7.22 -133.75 4.32
CA THR A 356 -6.21 -134.07 5.34
C THR A 356 -6.05 -135.57 5.58
N THR A 357 -7.01 -136.39 5.15
CA THR A 357 -6.91 -137.86 5.24
C THR A 357 -6.12 -138.44 4.06
N ALA A 358 -6.38 -137.96 2.84
CA ALA A 358 -5.65 -138.38 1.63
C ALA A 358 -4.31 -137.63 1.44
N ASN A 359 -4.08 -136.57 2.23
CA ASN A 359 -2.98 -135.63 2.10
C ASN A 359 -2.88 -135.03 0.67
N GLU A 360 -4.02 -134.75 0.06
CA GLU A 360 -4.14 -134.36 -1.35
C GLU A 360 -5.04 -133.12 -1.52
N LEU A 361 -4.64 -132.20 -2.40
CA LEU A 361 -5.48 -131.09 -2.82
C LEU A 361 -6.47 -131.53 -3.89
N LYS A 362 -7.75 -131.41 -3.58
CA LYS A 362 -8.85 -131.70 -4.50
C LYS A 362 -9.47 -130.41 -5.01
N VAL A 363 -9.90 -130.41 -6.27
CA VAL A 363 -10.72 -129.40 -6.90
C VAL A 363 -12.11 -129.95 -7.17
N TYR A 364 -13.15 -129.17 -6.88
CA TYR A 364 -14.53 -129.53 -7.20
C TYR A 364 -14.76 -129.29 -8.69
N LYS A 365 -14.97 -130.37 -9.43
CA LYS A 365 -15.33 -130.35 -10.85
C LYS A 365 -16.84 -130.53 -10.97
N SER A 366 -17.39 -130.35 -12.17
CA SER A 366 -18.81 -130.68 -12.43
C SER A 366 -19.15 -132.15 -12.16
N SER A 367 -18.15 -133.04 -12.16
CA SER A 367 -18.25 -134.46 -11.83
C SER A 367 -18.04 -134.77 -10.33
N GLY A 368 -17.87 -133.76 -9.48
CA GLY A 368 -17.51 -133.90 -8.07
C GLY A 368 -16.03 -133.62 -7.76
N TRP A 369 -15.61 -133.93 -6.54
CA TRP A 369 -14.23 -133.72 -6.08
C TRP A 369 -13.24 -134.64 -6.79
N ALA A 370 -12.16 -134.07 -7.33
CA ALA A 370 -11.06 -134.80 -7.95
C ALA A 370 -9.72 -134.12 -7.64
N ALA A 371 -8.58 -134.80 -7.83
CA ALA A 371 -7.26 -134.18 -7.66
C ALA A 371 -7.08 -132.93 -8.53
N ALA A 372 -6.44 -131.90 -7.97
CA ALA A 372 -6.19 -130.61 -8.64
C ALA A 372 -4.96 -130.64 -9.60
N GLY A 373 -4.11 -131.66 -9.49
CA GLY A 373 -2.98 -131.91 -10.39
C GLY A 373 -3.03 -133.32 -11.02
N SER A 374 -2.08 -133.61 -11.91
CA SER A 374 -1.88 -134.95 -12.45
C SER A 374 -1.52 -135.91 -11.32
N THR A 375 -2.19 -137.05 -11.27
CA THR A 375 -1.90 -138.14 -10.33
C THR A 375 -0.64 -138.93 -10.72
N VAL A 376 -0.13 -138.69 -11.94
CA VAL A 376 1.12 -139.27 -12.46
C VAL A 376 2.28 -138.30 -12.22
N ASN A 377 3.35 -138.78 -11.58
CA ASN A 377 4.56 -138.00 -11.34
C ASN A 377 5.40 -137.91 -12.63
N GLY A 378 5.35 -136.77 -13.32
CA GLY A 378 6.06 -136.53 -14.58
C GLY A 378 5.23 -136.85 -15.82
N THR A 379 5.89 -137.16 -16.96
CA THR A 379 5.21 -137.44 -18.24
C THR A 379 4.63 -138.86 -18.34
N SER A 380 5.20 -139.86 -17.64
CA SER A 380 4.63 -141.21 -17.55
C SER A 380 5.13 -142.01 -16.33
N GLN A 381 4.29 -142.90 -15.77
CA GLN A 381 4.66 -143.84 -14.70
C GLN A 381 4.14 -145.26 -15.01
N ARG A 382 4.93 -146.29 -14.68
CA ARG A 382 4.58 -147.71 -14.95
C ARG A 382 4.33 -148.47 -13.64
N TYR A 383 3.31 -149.32 -13.63
CA TYR A 383 2.93 -150.23 -12.55
C TYR A 383 2.93 -151.68 -13.06
N GLU A 384 3.44 -152.62 -12.28
CA GLU A 384 3.58 -154.03 -12.66
C GLU A 384 2.88 -154.96 -11.67
N TYR A 385 2.04 -155.87 -12.15
CA TYR A 385 1.35 -156.87 -11.34
C TYR A 385 1.57 -158.29 -11.89
N ILE A 386 1.57 -159.29 -11.01
CA ILE A 386 1.50 -160.70 -11.39
C ILE A 386 0.13 -161.26 -10.94
N ALA A 387 -0.60 -161.88 -11.85
CA ALA A 387 -1.85 -162.55 -11.52
C ALA A 387 -1.58 -163.76 -10.61
N THR A 388 -2.31 -163.86 -9.50
CA THR A 388 -2.14 -164.91 -8.47
C THR A 388 -3.26 -165.95 -8.50
N ALA A 389 -4.34 -165.65 -9.19
CA ALA A 389 -5.51 -166.47 -9.53
C ALA A 389 -6.09 -165.94 -10.85
N ASN A 390 -7.27 -166.44 -11.25
CA ASN A 390 -8.03 -165.93 -12.41
C ASN A 390 -8.68 -164.56 -12.14
N GLN A 391 -7.92 -163.62 -11.57
CA GLN A 391 -8.43 -162.29 -11.20
C GLN A 391 -8.59 -161.39 -12.42
N THR A 392 -9.65 -160.60 -12.40
CA THR A 392 -9.94 -159.60 -13.43
C THR A 392 -9.51 -158.20 -13.01
N THR A 393 -9.38 -157.90 -11.72
CA THR A 393 -9.09 -156.55 -11.24
C THR A 393 -7.68 -156.43 -10.72
N PHE A 394 -6.95 -155.44 -11.24
CA PHE A 394 -5.62 -155.05 -10.78
C PHE A 394 -5.71 -153.64 -10.19
N THR A 395 -5.35 -153.52 -8.92
CA THR A 395 -5.46 -152.28 -8.12
C THR A 395 -4.54 -152.38 -6.92
N GLY A 396 -4.38 -151.30 -6.17
CA GLY A 396 -3.52 -151.25 -4.99
C GLY A 396 -2.04 -151.21 -5.35
N ALA A 397 -1.19 -151.62 -4.41
CA ALA A 397 0.26 -151.65 -4.60
C ALA A 397 0.67 -152.69 -5.67
N ASP A 398 1.52 -152.27 -6.59
CA ASP A 398 2.16 -153.12 -7.60
C ASP A 398 3.32 -153.94 -6.98
N GLU A 399 3.99 -154.77 -7.77
CA GLU A 399 5.15 -155.58 -7.35
C GLU A 399 6.32 -154.72 -6.82
N ASN A 400 6.37 -153.43 -7.15
CA ASN A 400 7.38 -152.48 -6.68
C ASN A 400 6.87 -151.61 -5.51
N SER A 401 5.73 -151.96 -4.91
CA SER A 401 5.06 -151.20 -3.84
C SER A 401 4.51 -149.82 -4.25
N ASN A 402 4.44 -149.50 -5.54
CA ASN A 402 3.76 -148.30 -6.04
C ASN A 402 2.26 -148.57 -6.14
N THR A 403 1.42 -147.73 -5.51
CA THR A 403 -0.05 -147.87 -5.62
C THR A 403 -0.51 -147.33 -6.96
N LEU A 404 -1.29 -148.13 -7.72
CA LEU A 404 -1.80 -147.71 -9.02
C LEU A 404 -2.64 -146.43 -8.93
N ALA A 405 -2.15 -145.41 -9.63
CA ALA A 405 -2.82 -144.15 -9.86
C ALA A 405 -2.55 -143.67 -11.30
N TYR A 406 -3.59 -143.21 -12.00
CA TYR A 406 -3.52 -142.63 -13.33
C TYR A 406 -4.62 -141.61 -13.55
N ASP A 407 -4.36 -140.61 -14.40
CA ASP A 407 -5.38 -139.66 -14.82
C ASP A 407 -6.35 -140.36 -15.77
N SER A 408 -7.48 -140.87 -15.28
CA SER A 408 -8.47 -141.58 -16.12
C SER A 408 -8.89 -140.76 -17.35
N PRO A 409 -8.90 -141.33 -18.58
CA PRO A 409 -8.57 -142.71 -19.00
C PRO A 409 -7.15 -142.87 -19.56
N PHE A 410 -6.23 -141.96 -19.25
CA PHE A 410 -4.88 -141.85 -19.81
C PHE A 410 -3.88 -142.88 -19.22
N CYS A 411 -4.19 -144.16 -19.38
CA CYS A 411 -3.22 -145.24 -19.21
C CYS A 411 -3.36 -146.32 -20.29
N ASP A 412 -2.24 -146.96 -20.62
CA ASP A 412 -2.18 -148.14 -21.48
C ASP A 412 -1.93 -149.39 -20.59
N VAL A 413 -2.72 -150.44 -20.78
CA VAL A 413 -2.59 -151.72 -20.04
C VAL A 413 -2.08 -152.80 -20.99
N TYR A 414 -1.13 -153.61 -20.52
CA TYR A 414 -0.52 -154.71 -21.27
C TYR A 414 -0.62 -156.01 -20.45
N MET A 415 -1.01 -157.12 -21.07
CA MET A 415 -0.92 -158.48 -20.49
C MET A 415 0.12 -159.29 -21.21
N ASN A 416 1.14 -159.78 -20.49
CA ASN A 416 2.30 -160.50 -21.05
C ASN A 416 2.95 -159.77 -22.24
N GLY A 417 2.97 -158.44 -22.20
CA GLY A 417 3.52 -157.59 -23.26
C GLY A 417 2.57 -157.24 -24.41
N VAL A 418 1.35 -157.79 -24.46
CA VAL A 418 0.34 -157.44 -25.47
C VAL A 418 -0.57 -156.35 -24.92
N ARG A 419 -0.73 -155.24 -25.65
CA ARG A 419 -1.60 -154.14 -25.24
C ARG A 419 -3.06 -154.56 -25.29
N LEU A 420 -3.77 -154.34 -24.19
CA LEU A 420 -5.21 -154.53 -24.08
C LEU A 420 -5.94 -153.28 -24.54
N ILE A 421 -7.09 -153.46 -25.19
CA ILE A 421 -7.90 -152.34 -25.67
C ILE A 421 -8.85 -151.89 -24.56
N ASN A 422 -8.72 -150.63 -24.12
CA ASN A 422 -9.63 -150.04 -23.14
C ASN A 422 -11.07 -149.99 -23.68
N GLY A 423 -12.04 -150.44 -22.89
CA GLY A 423 -13.45 -150.61 -23.26
C GLY A 423 -13.80 -151.96 -23.91
N THR A 424 -12.80 -152.76 -24.30
CA THR A 424 -13.00 -154.09 -24.91
C THR A 424 -12.38 -155.19 -24.04
N ASP A 425 -11.06 -155.16 -23.85
CA ASP A 425 -10.31 -156.19 -23.12
C ASP A 425 -10.06 -155.80 -21.65
N VAL A 426 -10.03 -154.49 -21.39
CA VAL A 426 -9.80 -153.90 -20.07
C VAL A 426 -10.65 -152.62 -19.91
N THR A 427 -11.02 -152.27 -18.69
CA THR A 427 -11.65 -150.99 -18.34
C THR A 427 -10.74 -150.22 -17.39
N VAL A 428 -10.33 -149.01 -17.78
CA VAL A 428 -9.49 -148.10 -16.97
C VAL A 428 -10.16 -146.74 -16.76
N SER A 429 -11.33 -146.75 -16.12
CA SER A 429 -12.12 -145.54 -15.87
C SER A 429 -11.97 -144.95 -14.46
N SER A 430 -11.44 -145.71 -13.51
CA SER A 430 -11.44 -145.35 -12.08
C SER A 430 -10.27 -144.46 -11.66
N GLY A 431 -9.19 -144.45 -12.44
CA GLY A 431 -7.93 -143.82 -12.06
C GLY A 431 -7.09 -144.63 -11.06
N THR A 432 -7.62 -145.72 -10.50
CA THR A 432 -6.94 -146.51 -9.44
C THR A 432 -7.03 -148.03 -9.64
N SER A 433 -7.73 -148.48 -10.67
CA SER A 433 -7.86 -149.89 -11.03
C SER A 433 -7.90 -150.10 -12.54
N ALA A 434 -7.36 -151.22 -12.99
CA ALA A 434 -7.57 -151.75 -14.32
C ALA A 434 -8.37 -153.06 -14.19
N VAL A 435 -9.53 -153.13 -14.84
CA VAL A 435 -10.44 -154.28 -14.75
C VAL A 435 -10.49 -154.99 -16.10
N LEU A 436 -9.88 -156.16 -16.19
CA LEU A 436 -9.90 -157.04 -17.36
C LEU A 436 -11.29 -157.64 -17.58
N THR A 437 -11.67 -157.80 -18.84
CA THR A 437 -12.93 -158.48 -19.23
C THR A 437 -12.86 -159.99 -19.00
N THR A 438 -11.68 -160.59 -19.18
CA THR A 438 -11.40 -162.01 -18.88
C THR A 438 -10.30 -162.10 -17.82
N GLY A 439 -10.43 -163.02 -16.85
CA GLY A 439 -9.45 -163.18 -15.78
C GLY A 439 -8.09 -163.59 -16.33
N ALA A 440 -7.03 -162.92 -15.87
CA ALA A 440 -5.65 -163.29 -16.20
C ALA A 440 -5.29 -164.57 -15.44
N ASN A 441 -4.59 -165.51 -16.07
CA ASN A 441 -4.21 -166.77 -15.43
C ASN A 441 -3.08 -166.55 -14.43
N VAL A 442 -2.91 -167.47 -13.46
CA VAL A 442 -1.79 -167.43 -12.51
C VAL A 442 -0.45 -167.32 -13.25
N GLY A 443 0.32 -166.28 -12.93
CA GLY A 443 1.62 -165.99 -13.53
C GLY A 443 1.62 -165.00 -14.68
N ASP A 444 0.45 -164.60 -15.21
CA ASP A 444 0.36 -163.55 -16.22
C ASP A 444 0.80 -162.20 -15.63
N ARG A 445 1.60 -161.43 -16.39
CA ARG A 445 2.05 -160.08 -16.00
C ARG A 445 1.15 -159.00 -16.58
N ILE A 446 0.67 -158.11 -15.73
CA ILE A 446 -0.06 -156.90 -16.13
C ILE A 446 0.82 -155.68 -15.91
N SER A 447 1.16 -155.00 -17.00
CA SER A 447 1.89 -153.73 -16.97
C SER A 447 0.92 -152.60 -17.31
N ILE A 448 0.86 -151.56 -16.47
CA ILE A 448 0.00 -150.39 -16.68
C ILE A 448 0.89 -149.15 -16.77
N VAL A 449 0.82 -148.42 -17.88
CA VAL A 449 1.58 -147.18 -18.10
C VAL A 449 0.63 -145.99 -18.09
N ALA A 450 0.73 -145.13 -17.08
CA ALA A 450 -0.04 -143.91 -16.90
C ALA A 450 0.69 -142.68 -17.46
N TYR A 451 -0.03 -141.65 -17.94
CA TYR A 451 0.51 -140.40 -18.52
C TYR A 451 -0.01 -139.12 -17.84
N GLY A 452 0.77 -138.01 -17.86
CA GLY A 452 0.37 -136.67 -17.36
C GLY A 452 0.23 -135.58 -18.46
N THR A 453 -0.39 -134.42 -18.19
CA THR A 453 -0.77 -133.36 -19.19
C THR A 453 -0.20 -131.92 -18.94
N PHE A 454 0.23 -131.12 -19.97
CA PHE A 454 0.64 -129.67 -19.86
C PHE A 454 0.41 -128.76 -21.12
N ASN A 455 0.31 -127.40 -21.00
CA ASN A 455 0.13 -126.36 -22.09
C ASN A 455 0.79 -124.97 -21.79
N VAL A 456 1.18 -124.12 -22.79
CA VAL A 456 1.87 -122.78 -22.63
C VAL A 456 1.24 -121.67 -23.53
N ALA A 457 0.80 -120.51 -22.98
CA ALA A 457 -0.07 -119.55 -23.71
C ALA A 457 0.29 -118.03 -23.78
N ALA A 458 1.28 -117.46 -23.07
CA ALA A 458 1.63 -116.01 -23.21
C ALA A 458 3.00 -115.65 -22.61
N VAL A 459 3.69 -114.63 -23.16
CA VAL A 459 4.94 -114.04 -22.62
C VAL A 459 4.77 -112.52 -22.45
N ASP A 460 5.25 -111.97 -21.34
CA ASP A 460 5.10 -110.56 -20.92
C ASP A 460 6.10 -109.61 -21.61
N GLY A 461 5.70 -108.34 -21.84
CA GLY A 461 6.50 -107.35 -22.59
C GLY A 461 7.78 -106.90 -21.87
N SER A 462 7.82 -107.04 -20.54
CA SER A 462 9.00 -106.84 -19.69
C SER A 462 10.14 -107.82 -20.00
N ALA A 463 9.83 -108.94 -20.67
CA ALA A 463 10.82 -109.91 -21.14
C ALA A 463 11.53 -109.48 -22.44
N ILE A 464 11.20 -108.31 -23.02
CA ILE A 464 11.86 -107.73 -24.21
C ILE A 464 12.73 -106.55 -23.79
N THR A 465 14.03 -106.77 -23.60
CA THR A 465 14.97 -105.79 -23.01
C THR A 465 15.73 -104.90 -24.03
N SER A 466 15.48 -105.03 -25.34
CA SER A 466 16.01 -104.12 -26.39
C SER A 466 15.24 -104.23 -27.73
N GLY A 467 15.24 -103.15 -28.55
CA GLY A 467 14.60 -103.06 -29.88
C GLY A 467 13.79 -101.77 -30.11
N THR A 468 13.36 -101.47 -31.35
CA THR A 468 12.45 -100.34 -31.64
C THR A 468 10.98 -100.79 -31.57
N ILE A 469 10.16 -100.05 -30.83
CA ILE A 469 8.69 -100.15 -30.90
C ILE A 469 8.22 -98.99 -31.77
N SER A 470 7.48 -99.28 -32.85
CA SER A 470 6.98 -98.25 -33.76
C SER A 470 6.02 -97.30 -33.03
N ASP A 471 6.13 -95.99 -33.29
CA ASP A 471 5.30 -94.92 -32.69
C ASP A 471 3.80 -95.18 -32.75
N SER A 472 3.33 -95.97 -33.71
CA SER A 472 1.92 -96.38 -33.83
C SER A 472 1.42 -97.27 -32.67
N ARG A 473 2.35 -97.80 -31.85
CA ARG A 473 2.06 -98.61 -30.66
C ARG A 473 2.19 -97.83 -29.34
N LEU A 474 2.46 -96.52 -29.40
CA LEU A 474 2.40 -95.62 -28.24
C LEU A 474 1.08 -94.81 -28.28
N PRO A 475 0.27 -94.79 -27.21
CA PRO A 475 -1.01 -94.07 -27.20
C PRO A 475 -0.80 -92.54 -27.21
N SER A 476 -1.62 -91.83 -28.02
CA SER A 476 -1.49 -90.41 -28.39
C SER A 476 -1.58 -89.38 -27.25
N THR A 477 -1.90 -89.81 -26.03
CA THR A 477 -2.19 -88.95 -24.87
C THR A 477 -0.95 -88.43 -24.12
N VAL A 478 0.27 -88.74 -24.58
CA VAL A 478 1.52 -88.36 -23.89
C VAL A 478 2.17 -87.07 -24.43
N LEU A 479 1.63 -86.47 -25.52
CA LEU A 479 2.27 -85.33 -26.21
C LEU A 479 1.86 -83.93 -25.73
N ASN A 480 0.86 -83.80 -24.85
CA ASN A 480 0.22 -82.50 -24.54
C ASN A 480 0.63 -81.91 -23.18
N SER A 481 1.32 -82.69 -22.32
CA SER A 481 1.50 -82.30 -20.90
C SER A 481 2.96 -82.32 -20.41
N ASN A 482 3.92 -82.74 -21.25
CA ASN A 482 5.32 -82.87 -20.85
C ASN A 482 6.31 -82.37 -21.92
N VAL A 483 5.87 -81.49 -22.83
CA VAL A 483 6.81 -80.76 -23.68
C VAL A 483 7.38 -79.60 -22.86
N ASP A 484 8.63 -79.75 -22.43
CA ASP A 484 9.39 -78.68 -21.78
C ASP A 484 9.63 -77.53 -22.78
N LEU A 485 9.01 -76.37 -22.55
CA LEU A 485 9.08 -75.17 -23.39
C LEU A 485 10.18 -74.18 -22.97
N THR A 486 11.00 -74.54 -21.98
CA THR A 486 12.06 -73.65 -21.44
C THR A 486 13.17 -73.32 -22.44
N ASN A 487 13.19 -73.97 -23.61
CA ASN A 487 14.13 -73.71 -24.72
C ASN A 487 13.52 -72.94 -25.91
N LEU A 488 12.38 -72.26 -25.75
CA LEU A 488 11.80 -71.43 -26.83
C LEU A 488 12.53 -70.07 -26.95
N SER A 489 13.47 -69.94 -27.89
CA SER A 489 14.21 -68.69 -28.16
C SER A 489 13.54 -67.82 -29.24
N ALA A 490 13.78 -66.50 -29.20
CA ALA A 490 13.13 -65.49 -30.05
C ALA A 490 13.30 -65.71 -31.57
N THR A 491 14.27 -66.50 -32.00
CA THR A 491 14.48 -66.86 -33.42
C THR A 491 13.33 -67.70 -34.00
N ASN A 492 12.52 -68.33 -33.15
CA ASN A 492 11.41 -69.21 -33.55
C ASN A 492 10.02 -68.53 -33.50
N LEU A 493 9.96 -67.21 -33.26
CA LEU A 493 8.73 -66.40 -33.26
C LEU A 493 8.79 -65.36 -34.38
N THR A 494 8.52 -65.77 -35.61
CA THR A 494 8.59 -64.91 -36.80
C THR A 494 7.43 -63.92 -36.94
N SER A 495 6.33 -64.10 -36.20
CA SER A 495 5.25 -63.10 -36.06
C SER A 495 4.31 -63.48 -34.91
N GLY A 496 3.63 -62.49 -34.31
CA GLY A 496 2.58 -62.69 -33.32
C GLY A 496 2.48 -61.54 -32.30
N THR A 497 1.27 -61.20 -31.87
CA THR A 497 1.04 -60.25 -30.77
C THR A 497 1.33 -60.90 -29.43
N LEU A 498 2.17 -60.27 -28.60
CA LEU A 498 2.32 -60.66 -27.20
C LEU A 498 1.22 -59.98 -26.37
N PRO A 499 0.38 -60.73 -25.63
CA PRO A 499 -0.65 -60.12 -24.78
C PRO A 499 -0.03 -59.19 -23.74
N ILE A 500 -0.61 -57.99 -23.54
CA ILE A 500 -0.14 -56.96 -22.60
C ILE A 500 0.11 -57.52 -21.19
N ALA A 501 -0.69 -58.48 -20.73
CA ALA A 501 -0.53 -59.12 -19.42
C ALA A 501 0.81 -59.86 -19.21
N ARG A 502 1.58 -60.09 -20.29
CA ARG A 502 2.92 -60.68 -20.24
C ARG A 502 4.05 -59.64 -20.31
N LEU A 503 3.72 -58.35 -20.36
CA LEU A 503 4.67 -57.24 -20.26
C LEU A 503 4.55 -56.65 -18.84
N ALA A 504 5.57 -56.81 -18.02
CA ALA A 504 5.58 -56.23 -16.67
C ALA A 504 5.80 -54.70 -16.76
N ASP A 505 5.19 -53.94 -15.85
CA ASP A 505 5.41 -52.50 -15.74
C ASP A 505 6.93 -52.19 -15.59
N ASP A 506 7.41 -51.14 -16.25
CA ASP A 506 8.82 -50.71 -16.33
C ASP A 506 9.84 -51.66 -17.02
N SER A 507 9.40 -52.79 -17.61
CA SER A 507 10.31 -53.80 -18.20
C SER A 507 10.75 -53.54 -19.66
N ILE A 508 10.16 -52.53 -20.31
CA ILE A 508 10.49 -52.10 -21.67
C ILE A 508 11.34 -50.84 -21.61
N THR A 509 12.65 -50.98 -21.79
CA THR A 509 13.59 -49.86 -21.93
C THR A 509 13.64 -49.38 -23.38
N ASN A 510 14.10 -48.15 -23.64
CA ASN A 510 14.20 -47.58 -25.01
C ASN A 510 14.99 -48.47 -25.98
N ALA A 511 15.93 -49.29 -25.47
CA ALA A 511 16.71 -50.24 -26.28
C ALA A 511 15.91 -51.46 -26.78
N LYS A 512 14.70 -51.67 -26.25
CA LYS A 512 13.79 -52.74 -26.66
C LYS A 512 12.67 -52.24 -27.59
N LEU A 513 12.73 -50.98 -28.03
CA LEU A 513 11.85 -50.39 -29.03
C LEU A 513 12.62 -50.30 -30.35
N ASP A 514 12.19 -51.03 -31.38
CA ASP A 514 12.95 -51.24 -32.63
C ASP A 514 13.38 -49.96 -33.38
N ASN A 515 12.78 -48.79 -33.08
CA ASN A 515 13.05 -47.54 -33.81
C ASN A 515 13.64 -46.39 -32.96
N TYR A 516 14.05 -46.66 -31.72
CA TYR A 516 14.82 -45.76 -30.82
C TYR A 516 14.36 -44.29 -30.69
N SER A 517 13.17 -43.89 -31.15
CA SER A 517 12.71 -42.50 -31.11
C SER A 517 11.20 -42.37 -31.08
N ILE A 518 10.72 -41.24 -30.53
CA ILE A 518 9.36 -40.74 -30.75
C ILE A 518 9.46 -39.57 -31.73
N THR A 519 8.57 -39.53 -32.73
CA THR A 519 8.47 -38.40 -33.67
C THR A 519 7.39 -37.42 -33.21
N ILE A 520 7.75 -36.15 -33.05
CA ILE A 520 6.79 -35.05 -32.90
C ILE A 520 6.88 -34.22 -34.18
N ASN A 521 5.77 -34.10 -34.92
CA ASN A 521 5.71 -33.48 -36.25
C ASN A 521 6.75 -34.01 -37.26
N GLY A 522 7.11 -35.30 -37.15
CA GLY A 522 7.99 -35.98 -38.10
C GLY A 522 9.49 -35.94 -37.81
N SER A 523 9.94 -35.32 -36.71
CA SER A 523 11.36 -35.34 -36.29
C SER A 523 11.57 -36.18 -35.03
N ALA A 524 12.58 -37.04 -35.03
CA ALA A 524 12.93 -37.96 -33.94
C ALA A 524 13.51 -37.20 -32.73
N VAL A 525 13.05 -37.52 -31.52
CA VAL A 525 13.53 -36.94 -30.26
C VAL A 525 13.94 -38.04 -29.28
N ASP A 526 15.17 -37.99 -28.77
CA ASP A 526 15.65 -38.83 -27.67
C ASP A 526 15.17 -38.27 -26.31
N LEU A 527 14.59 -39.11 -25.46
CA LEU A 527 14.09 -38.70 -24.15
C LEU A 527 15.24 -38.62 -23.12
N GLY A 528 15.55 -37.40 -22.67
CA GLY A 528 16.51 -37.13 -21.58
C GLY A 528 17.72 -36.25 -21.96
N GLY A 529 17.90 -35.91 -23.24
CA GLY A 529 18.86 -34.90 -23.70
C GLY A 529 18.21 -33.52 -23.87
N SER A 530 18.96 -32.43 -23.69
CA SER A 530 18.47 -31.10 -24.07
C SER A 530 18.36 -30.99 -25.59
N VAL A 531 17.21 -30.61 -26.10
CA VAL A 531 17.03 -30.26 -27.51
C VAL A 531 17.58 -28.85 -27.73
N THR A 532 18.72 -28.73 -28.39
CA THR A 532 19.14 -27.45 -28.97
C THR A 532 18.47 -27.33 -30.33
N ILE A 533 17.39 -26.55 -30.43
CA ILE A 533 16.91 -26.12 -31.74
C ILE A 533 17.99 -25.17 -32.27
N GLY A 534 18.69 -25.57 -33.32
CA GLY A 534 19.75 -24.79 -33.96
C GLY A 534 19.19 -23.54 -34.64
N GLU A 535 18.78 -22.55 -33.86
CA GLU A 535 18.30 -21.25 -34.34
C GLU A 535 19.50 -20.32 -34.54
N THR A 536 19.71 -19.85 -35.77
CA THR A 536 20.73 -18.84 -36.06
C THR A 536 20.13 -17.46 -35.80
N LYS A 537 20.19 -17.01 -34.54
CA LYS A 537 19.60 -15.73 -34.12
C LYS A 537 20.41 -14.54 -34.67
N PRO A 538 19.76 -13.42 -35.01
CA PRO A 538 20.47 -12.18 -35.29
C PRO A 538 21.29 -11.74 -34.07
N THR A 539 22.31 -10.89 -34.24
CA THR A 539 22.97 -10.21 -33.11
C THR A 539 23.07 -8.73 -33.40
N ALA A 540 23.02 -7.89 -32.36
CA ALA A 540 23.30 -6.45 -32.45
C ALA A 540 24.42 -6.12 -31.46
N THR A 541 25.59 -5.77 -31.99
CA THR A 541 26.84 -5.65 -31.22
C THR A 541 27.35 -4.22 -31.10
N GLY A 542 26.85 -3.29 -31.93
CA GLY A 542 27.19 -1.87 -31.85
C GLY A 542 26.34 -1.04 -32.81
N CYS A 543 26.44 0.30 -32.71
CA CYS A 543 25.78 1.17 -33.66
C CYS A 543 26.56 2.47 -33.94
N THR A 544 26.30 3.07 -35.10
CA THR A 544 26.94 4.31 -35.55
C THR A 544 25.91 5.25 -36.20
N PRO A 545 25.77 6.50 -35.74
CA PRO A 545 26.40 7.05 -34.53
C PRO A 545 25.87 6.35 -33.26
N SER A 546 26.72 6.24 -32.22
CA SER A 546 26.36 5.66 -30.93
C SER A 546 25.64 6.62 -29.99
N THR A 547 25.64 7.92 -30.33
CA THR A 547 24.90 8.99 -29.65
C THR A 547 24.11 9.77 -30.70
N ILE A 548 22.81 9.97 -30.46
CA ILE A 548 21.90 10.75 -31.31
C ILE A 548 21.08 11.74 -30.48
N THR A 549 20.45 12.72 -31.12
CA THR A 549 19.44 13.57 -30.49
C THR A 549 18.06 12.90 -30.57
N ASN A 550 17.03 13.51 -29.98
CA ASN A 550 15.66 12.98 -30.06
C ASN A 550 15.06 13.04 -31.48
N ASP A 551 15.69 13.79 -32.40
CA ASP A 551 15.25 13.92 -33.79
C ASP A 551 15.42 12.61 -34.58
N ALA A 552 14.62 12.47 -35.64
CA ALA A 552 14.65 11.30 -36.52
C ALA A 552 16.05 11.08 -37.13
N THR A 553 16.77 10.07 -36.64
CA THR A 553 18.17 9.83 -37.01
C THR A 553 18.38 8.41 -37.53
N ASN A 554 19.14 8.29 -38.63
CA ASN A 554 19.57 6.99 -39.15
C ASN A 554 20.73 6.44 -38.32
N VAL A 555 20.53 5.27 -37.73
CA VAL A 555 21.52 4.55 -36.93
C VAL A 555 21.88 3.25 -37.65
N VAL A 556 23.16 3.10 -38.00
CA VAL A 556 23.68 1.85 -38.58
C VAL A 556 23.96 0.88 -37.43
N ILE A 557 23.24 -0.23 -37.37
CA ILE A 557 23.41 -1.29 -36.38
C ILE A 557 24.34 -2.36 -36.97
N ALA A 558 25.45 -2.61 -36.29
CA ALA A 558 26.40 -3.67 -36.60
C ALA A 558 26.01 -4.95 -35.85
N GLY A 559 26.18 -6.10 -36.50
CA GLY A 559 25.71 -7.37 -35.99
C GLY A 559 26.10 -8.56 -36.84
N THR A 560 25.39 -9.67 -36.68
CA THR A 560 25.50 -10.87 -37.51
C THR A 560 24.13 -11.49 -37.74
N ASN A 561 24.02 -12.35 -38.75
CA ASN A 561 22.83 -13.15 -39.06
C ASN A 561 21.55 -12.33 -39.31
N PHE A 562 21.66 -11.12 -39.85
CA PHE A 562 20.50 -10.45 -40.44
C PHE A 562 20.18 -11.12 -41.78
N THR A 563 18.94 -11.57 -42.00
CA THR A 563 18.62 -12.40 -43.19
C THR A 563 17.87 -11.65 -44.28
N SER A 564 17.16 -10.57 -43.93
CA SER A 564 16.41 -9.66 -44.81
C SER A 564 16.03 -8.41 -44.00
N ILE A 565 15.08 -7.58 -44.45
CA ILE A 565 14.60 -6.41 -43.68
C ILE A 565 13.97 -6.90 -42.36
N PRO A 566 14.65 -6.71 -41.20
CA PRO A 566 14.13 -7.16 -39.92
C PRO A 566 13.23 -6.10 -39.28
N GLN A 567 12.49 -6.48 -38.24
CA GLN A 567 11.94 -5.52 -37.31
C GLN A 567 12.99 -5.14 -36.27
N VAL A 568 13.10 -3.85 -35.95
CA VAL A 568 14.10 -3.33 -35.02
C VAL A 568 13.41 -2.45 -33.98
N TRP A 569 13.76 -2.66 -32.71
CA TRP A 569 13.31 -1.82 -31.60
C TRP A 569 14.47 -1.29 -30.78
N ALA A 570 14.35 -0.06 -30.31
CA ALA A 570 15.17 0.48 -29.23
C ALA A 570 14.41 0.36 -27.90
N ILE A 571 15.04 -0.24 -26.90
CA ILE A 571 14.44 -0.52 -25.60
C ILE A 571 15.15 0.29 -24.53
N ASN A 572 14.41 1.16 -23.85
CA ASN A 572 14.93 1.88 -22.69
C ASN A 572 15.03 0.92 -21.51
N THR A 573 16.24 0.63 -21.04
CA THR A 573 16.43 -0.36 -19.97
C THR A 573 15.99 0.10 -18.58
N SER A 574 15.84 1.41 -18.39
CA SER A 574 15.46 1.99 -17.10
C SER A 574 13.94 2.06 -16.92
N THR A 575 13.19 2.21 -18.01
CA THR A 575 11.72 2.34 -17.99
C THR A 575 10.99 1.17 -18.63
N GLY A 576 11.68 0.33 -19.40
CA GLY A 576 11.09 -0.81 -20.11
C GLY A 576 10.28 -0.43 -21.36
N ILE A 577 10.31 0.82 -21.81
CA ILE A 577 9.59 1.32 -23.01
C ILE A 577 10.27 0.81 -24.30
N TRP A 578 9.46 0.44 -25.29
CA TRP A 578 9.90 -0.06 -26.61
C TRP A 578 9.56 0.95 -27.69
N TYR A 579 10.57 1.42 -28.40
CA TYR A 579 10.42 2.26 -29.58
C TYR A 579 10.66 1.43 -30.83
N THR A 580 9.68 1.38 -31.72
CA THR A 580 9.84 0.74 -33.02
C THR A 580 10.62 1.67 -33.93
N ALA A 581 11.57 1.15 -34.72
CA ALA A 581 12.23 1.94 -35.75
C ALA A 581 11.21 2.49 -36.76
N ASN A 582 11.33 3.77 -37.11
CA ASN A 582 10.48 4.44 -38.10
C ASN A 582 10.58 3.77 -39.47
N SER A 583 11.78 3.30 -39.81
CA SER A 583 12.08 2.51 -41.00
C SER A 583 13.34 1.69 -40.77
N VAL A 584 13.45 0.53 -41.43
CA VAL A 584 14.65 -0.30 -41.41
C VAL A 584 15.06 -0.62 -42.84
N THR A 585 16.33 -0.40 -43.14
CA THR A 585 16.96 -0.79 -44.41
C THR A 585 17.94 -1.92 -44.14
N TYR A 586 17.75 -3.05 -44.82
CA TYR A 586 18.72 -4.13 -44.81
C TYR A 586 19.91 -3.77 -45.71
N THR A 587 21.11 -3.75 -45.14
CA THR A 587 22.34 -3.46 -45.88
C THR A 587 23.10 -4.75 -46.19
N SER A 588 23.32 -5.59 -45.18
CA SER A 588 23.98 -6.90 -45.31
C SER A 588 23.66 -7.80 -44.11
N ALA A 589 24.15 -9.04 -44.14
CA ALA A 589 23.97 -9.98 -43.03
C ALA A 589 24.62 -9.54 -41.71
N THR A 590 25.41 -8.48 -41.73
CA THR A 590 26.12 -7.93 -40.56
C THR A 590 25.80 -6.45 -40.31
N SER A 591 24.95 -5.83 -41.13
CA SER A 591 24.61 -4.42 -41.00
C SER A 591 23.19 -4.11 -41.47
N ILE A 592 22.46 -3.37 -40.65
CA ILE A 592 21.17 -2.78 -40.99
C ILE A 592 21.15 -1.31 -40.57
N THR A 593 20.38 -0.48 -41.25
CA THR A 593 20.18 0.92 -40.86
C THR A 593 18.76 1.09 -40.35
N ALA A 594 18.60 1.44 -39.07
CA ALA A 594 17.31 1.75 -38.47
C ALA A 594 17.19 3.26 -38.26
N ASN A 595 16.08 3.84 -38.70
CA ASN A 595 15.75 5.23 -38.38
C ASN A 595 14.95 5.25 -37.08
N PHE A 596 15.39 6.04 -36.10
CA PHE A 596 14.71 6.16 -34.81
C PHE A 596 14.34 7.61 -34.51
N THR A 597 13.18 7.80 -33.87
CA THR A 597 12.79 9.00 -33.14
C THR A 597 12.54 8.58 -31.70
N LEU A 598 13.41 8.99 -30.79
CA LEU A 598 13.40 8.54 -29.40
C LEU A 598 13.13 9.73 -28.49
N SER A 599 11.94 9.80 -27.90
CA SER A 599 11.46 10.98 -27.16
C SER A 599 11.99 11.11 -25.73
N VAL A 600 12.90 10.23 -25.31
CA VAL A 600 13.45 10.20 -23.94
C VAL A 600 14.95 10.05 -24.02
N ASP A 601 15.69 10.93 -23.35
CA ASP A 601 17.14 10.85 -23.20
C ASP A 601 17.49 9.70 -22.27
N ALA A 602 18.20 8.71 -22.81
CA ALA A 602 18.56 7.48 -22.12
C ALA A 602 19.53 6.64 -22.96
N SER A 603 20.05 5.57 -22.35
CA SER A 603 20.73 4.50 -23.06
C SER A 603 19.77 3.36 -23.40
N TYR A 604 19.89 2.84 -24.62
CA TYR A 604 18.98 1.87 -25.23
C TYR A 604 19.71 0.58 -25.63
N LYS A 605 19.03 -0.55 -25.39
CA LYS A 605 19.35 -1.81 -26.07
C LYS A 605 18.63 -1.88 -27.40
N ILE A 606 19.21 -2.57 -28.37
CA ILE A 606 18.57 -2.79 -29.67
C ILE A 606 18.14 -4.24 -29.78
N ARG A 607 16.85 -4.47 -30.05
CA ARG A 607 16.32 -5.77 -30.44
C ARG A 607 16.21 -5.81 -31.95
N VAL A 608 16.67 -6.90 -32.56
CA VAL A 608 16.45 -7.21 -33.97
C VAL A 608 15.72 -8.53 -34.08
N GLU A 609 14.65 -8.56 -34.89
CA GLU A 609 13.87 -9.75 -35.20
C GLU A 609 13.80 -9.95 -36.70
N ASN A 610 14.34 -11.07 -37.16
CA ASN A 610 14.27 -11.46 -38.56
C ASN A 610 12.85 -11.95 -38.91
N PRO A 611 12.44 -11.95 -40.19
CA PRO A 611 11.10 -12.41 -40.59
C PRO A 611 10.77 -13.88 -40.32
N ASP A 612 11.76 -14.70 -39.97
CA ASP A 612 11.59 -16.09 -39.54
C ASP A 612 11.19 -16.21 -38.05
N GLY A 613 11.06 -15.08 -37.33
CA GLY A 613 10.74 -15.02 -35.91
C GLY A 613 11.96 -15.15 -34.99
N ASN A 614 13.17 -15.34 -35.54
CA ASN A 614 14.38 -15.36 -34.74
C ASN A 614 14.75 -13.93 -34.31
N ALA A 615 14.74 -13.69 -33.00
CA ALA A 615 15.05 -12.40 -32.42
C ALA A 615 16.21 -12.46 -31.42
N ALA A 616 16.95 -11.36 -31.31
CA ALA A 616 17.92 -11.16 -30.25
C ALA A 616 17.95 -9.70 -29.79
N LEU A 617 18.31 -9.54 -28.52
CA LEU A 617 18.54 -8.26 -27.87
C LEU A 617 20.05 -8.05 -27.68
N SER A 618 20.55 -6.82 -27.90
CA SER A 618 21.94 -6.50 -27.61
C SER A 618 22.30 -6.79 -26.15
N SER A 619 23.52 -7.30 -25.93
CA SER A 619 23.99 -7.68 -24.59
C SER A 619 24.17 -6.47 -23.67
N THR A 620 24.54 -5.33 -24.23
CA THR A 620 24.70 -4.03 -23.57
C THR A 620 23.80 -2.96 -24.20
N ASN A 621 23.69 -1.80 -23.55
CA ASN A 621 23.12 -0.61 -24.19
C ASN A 621 24.12 -0.13 -25.25
N ILE A 622 23.67 -0.02 -26.50
CA ILE A 622 24.56 0.30 -27.63
C ILE A 622 24.23 1.64 -28.31
N LEU A 623 23.09 2.26 -27.97
CA LEU A 623 22.66 3.55 -28.48
C LEU A 623 22.32 4.47 -27.30
N THR A 624 22.84 5.69 -27.29
CA THR A 624 22.49 6.74 -26.33
C THR A 624 21.75 7.86 -27.04
N VAL A 625 20.72 8.39 -26.40
CA VAL A 625 20.03 9.60 -26.84
C VAL A 625 20.38 10.69 -25.85
N SER A 626 20.99 11.77 -26.33
CA SER A 626 21.43 12.90 -25.52
C SER A 626 21.58 14.16 -26.37
N ASP A 627 21.33 15.31 -25.75
CA ASP A 627 21.36 16.62 -26.37
C ASP A 627 22.68 17.33 -26.06
N ALA A 628 23.33 17.84 -27.11
CA ALA A 628 24.58 18.59 -26.94
C ALA A 628 24.37 19.80 -26.01
N PRO A 629 25.41 20.23 -25.25
CA PRO A 629 25.23 21.31 -24.31
C PRO A 629 24.75 22.59 -24.99
N THR A 630 23.94 23.37 -24.27
CA THR A 630 23.42 24.65 -24.70
C THR A 630 23.92 25.74 -23.76
N TRP A 631 24.63 26.72 -24.31
CA TRP A 631 25.15 27.84 -23.53
C TRP A 631 24.05 28.79 -23.06
N SER A 632 23.86 28.89 -21.74
CA SER A 632 22.99 29.89 -21.10
C SER A 632 23.67 31.26 -21.01
N THR A 633 25.00 31.32 -20.88
CA THR A 633 25.74 32.59 -20.95
C THR A 633 25.79 33.09 -22.39
N ALA A 634 25.34 34.33 -22.62
CA ALA A 634 25.34 34.95 -23.95
C ALA A 634 26.77 35.11 -24.51
N SER A 635 26.94 34.94 -25.82
CA SER A 635 28.23 35.14 -26.49
C SER A 635 28.68 36.60 -26.44
N GLY A 636 30.00 36.83 -26.46
CA GLY A 636 30.58 38.17 -26.46
C GLY A 636 31.05 38.62 -25.08
N SER A 637 30.88 39.90 -24.75
CA SER A 637 31.52 40.49 -23.57
C SER A 637 30.94 39.98 -22.26
N LEU A 638 31.81 39.44 -21.40
CA LEU A 638 31.54 39.12 -20.00
C LEU A 638 31.75 40.32 -19.07
N GLY A 639 32.12 41.48 -19.64
CA GLY A 639 32.26 42.74 -18.92
C GLY A 639 33.66 43.36 -18.99
N THR A 640 33.75 44.54 -18.39
CA THR A 640 35.01 45.28 -18.19
C THR A 640 35.41 45.19 -16.73
N ILE A 641 36.61 44.70 -16.47
CA ILE A 641 37.12 44.41 -15.12
C ILE A 641 38.34 45.29 -14.87
N ALA A 642 38.48 45.80 -13.65
CA ALA A 642 39.66 46.57 -13.28
C ALA A 642 40.95 45.74 -13.48
N GLY A 643 41.97 46.36 -14.06
CA GLY A 643 43.31 45.79 -14.04
C GLY A 643 43.78 45.50 -12.61
N ASN A 644 44.42 44.34 -12.42
CA ASN A 644 44.86 43.83 -11.11
C ASN A 644 43.75 43.41 -10.15
N PHE A 645 42.51 43.24 -10.65
CA PHE A 645 41.45 42.66 -9.85
C PHE A 645 41.81 41.23 -9.42
N SER A 646 41.38 40.84 -8.21
CA SER A 646 41.58 39.51 -7.63
C SER A 646 40.24 38.98 -7.14
N GLY A 647 39.81 37.83 -7.67
CA GLY A 647 38.50 37.24 -7.37
C GLY A 647 37.84 36.58 -8.58
N THR A 648 36.53 36.33 -8.49
CA THR A 648 35.72 35.80 -9.58
C THR A 648 35.41 36.90 -10.59
N VAL A 649 35.79 36.68 -11.85
CA VAL A 649 35.62 37.61 -12.96
C VAL A 649 34.28 37.42 -13.65
N ALA A 650 33.91 36.17 -13.89
CA ALA A 650 32.63 35.78 -14.48
C ALA A 650 32.33 34.32 -14.13
N THR A 651 31.08 33.90 -14.26
CA THR A 651 30.70 32.48 -14.21
C THR A 651 29.96 32.15 -15.48
N LEU A 652 30.54 31.23 -16.24
CA LEU A 652 29.94 30.69 -17.45
C LEU A 652 28.96 29.59 -17.08
N SER A 653 27.87 29.49 -17.83
CA SER A 653 26.85 28.47 -17.64
C SER A 653 26.38 27.93 -18.99
N ALA A 654 26.37 26.62 -19.10
CA ALA A 654 25.73 25.83 -20.14
C ALA A 654 24.94 24.69 -19.48
N SER A 655 23.82 24.34 -20.09
CA SER A 655 22.91 23.27 -19.67
C SER A 655 22.93 22.13 -20.68
N SER A 656 22.89 20.90 -20.21
CA SER A 656 22.70 19.67 -20.99
C SER A 656 21.80 18.74 -20.17
N ASP A 657 21.32 17.67 -20.78
CA ASP A 657 20.66 16.54 -20.13
C ASP A 657 21.63 15.73 -19.25
N SER A 658 22.95 15.94 -19.38
CA SER A 658 23.96 15.41 -18.46
C SER A 658 24.94 16.49 -17.95
N ALA A 659 25.89 16.08 -17.10
CA ALA A 659 26.78 17.03 -16.42
C ALA A 659 27.74 17.71 -17.42
N VAL A 660 27.74 19.05 -17.43
CA VAL A 660 28.59 19.85 -18.33
C VAL A 660 29.93 20.19 -17.70
N THR A 661 31.00 20.02 -18.48
CA THR A 661 32.35 20.47 -18.16
C THR A 661 32.83 21.55 -19.12
N TYR A 662 33.68 22.45 -18.63
CA TYR A 662 34.19 23.62 -19.36
C TYR A 662 35.70 23.54 -19.56
N SER A 663 36.16 23.86 -20.77
CA SER A 663 37.59 23.93 -21.09
C SER A 663 37.87 25.05 -22.08
N GLU A 664 39.06 25.65 -22.01
CA GLU A 664 39.49 26.63 -23.01
C GLU A 664 39.92 25.91 -24.30
N VAL A 665 39.46 26.40 -25.45
CA VAL A 665 39.84 25.86 -26.76
C VAL A 665 41.24 26.36 -27.11
N THR A 666 42.24 25.48 -27.07
CA THR A 666 43.67 25.85 -27.15
C THR A 666 44.20 26.08 -28.57
N SER A 667 43.41 25.80 -29.62
CA SER A 667 43.85 25.91 -31.01
C SER A 667 44.15 27.35 -31.47
N GLY A 668 43.72 28.37 -30.71
CA GLY A 668 44.06 29.79 -30.93
C GLY A 668 45.17 30.34 -30.01
N GLY A 669 45.78 29.47 -29.18
CA GLY A 669 46.62 29.87 -28.04
C GLY A 669 45.78 30.12 -26.78
N ASN A 670 46.29 29.76 -25.61
CA ASN A 670 45.61 30.03 -24.34
C ASN A 670 45.62 31.55 -24.10
N VAL A 671 44.45 32.18 -24.06
CA VAL A 671 44.29 33.63 -23.86
C VAL A 671 43.71 33.91 -22.48
N LEU A 672 42.71 33.14 -22.06
CA LEU A 672 42.10 33.25 -20.75
C LEU A 672 43.05 32.75 -19.65
N THR A 673 43.60 31.54 -19.83
CA THR A 673 44.41 30.87 -18.79
C THR A 673 45.90 31.22 -18.79
N ASN A 674 46.33 32.05 -19.74
CA ASN A 674 47.73 32.43 -19.89
C ASN A 674 48.10 33.59 -18.97
N ALA A 675 49.10 33.37 -18.11
CA ALA A 675 49.57 34.34 -17.12
C ALA A 675 50.12 35.65 -17.71
N SER A 676 50.54 35.64 -18.98
CA SER A 676 51.00 36.85 -19.70
C SER A 676 49.88 37.55 -20.48
N GLN A 677 48.63 37.07 -20.41
CA GLN A 677 47.47 37.66 -21.08
C GLN A 677 46.37 37.99 -20.06
N ALA A 678 45.22 37.29 -20.05
CA ALA A 678 44.14 37.60 -19.11
C ALA A 678 44.43 37.10 -17.68
N ASN A 679 45.36 36.15 -17.52
CA ASN A 679 45.80 35.59 -16.24
C ASN A 679 44.64 35.08 -15.36
N CYS A 680 43.70 34.36 -15.97
CA CYS A 680 42.57 33.77 -15.27
C CYS A 680 42.74 32.26 -15.07
N ALA A 681 41.92 31.66 -14.21
CA ALA A 681 41.74 30.22 -14.08
C ALA A 681 40.28 29.89 -14.37
N LEU A 682 40.03 28.89 -15.21
CA LEU A 682 38.69 28.37 -15.47
C LEU A 682 38.48 27.10 -14.66
N ASN A 683 37.45 27.08 -13.81
CA ASN A 683 37.03 25.88 -13.12
C ASN A 683 36.16 25.02 -14.05
N SER A 684 36.67 23.84 -14.40
CA SER A 684 36.06 22.96 -15.40
C SER A 684 34.70 22.38 -15.02
N SER A 685 34.32 22.37 -13.73
CA SER A 685 33.03 21.80 -13.29
C SER A 685 31.98 22.86 -12.95
N THR A 686 32.40 24.10 -12.69
CA THR A 686 31.48 25.19 -12.27
C THR A 686 31.39 26.33 -13.27
N GLY A 687 32.27 26.36 -14.28
CA GLY A 687 32.33 27.45 -15.26
C GLY A 687 32.84 28.79 -14.67
N ALA A 688 33.24 28.81 -13.40
CA ALA A 688 33.78 30.00 -12.75
C ALA A 688 35.15 30.37 -13.34
N ILE A 689 35.25 31.62 -13.80
CA ILE A 689 36.50 32.26 -14.20
C ILE A 689 36.97 33.11 -13.02
N THR A 690 38.12 32.77 -12.45
CA THR A 690 38.74 33.53 -11.36
C THR A 690 40.09 34.04 -11.80
N THR A 691 40.62 35.03 -11.10
CA THR A 691 41.98 35.51 -11.31
C THR A 691 42.53 36.00 -9.99
N SER A 692 43.84 35.89 -9.80
CA SER A 692 44.52 36.55 -8.69
C SER A 692 44.99 37.97 -9.06
N ASP A 693 45.06 38.27 -10.35
CA ASP A 693 45.63 39.49 -10.93
C ASP A 693 45.18 39.64 -12.40
N PHE A 694 43.99 40.23 -12.62
CA PHE A 694 43.38 40.30 -13.96
C PHE A 694 44.20 41.15 -14.93
N GLY A 695 44.60 40.56 -16.06
CA GLY A 695 45.44 41.22 -17.08
C GLY A 695 46.95 41.15 -16.81
N GLY A 696 47.37 40.53 -15.69
CA GLY A 696 48.78 40.39 -15.28
C GLY A 696 49.51 41.74 -15.22
N SER A 697 50.78 41.76 -15.67
CA SER A 697 51.61 42.97 -15.68
C SER A 697 51.22 44.03 -16.73
N SER A 698 50.12 43.86 -17.47
CA SER A 698 49.66 44.84 -18.45
C SER A 698 49.23 46.14 -17.74
N THR A 699 49.52 47.30 -18.32
CA THR A 699 49.11 48.61 -17.76
C THR A 699 48.15 49.37 -18.69
N THR A 700 47.71 48.71 -19.77
CA THR A 700 46.83 49.26 -20.79
C THR A 700 45.55 48.46 -20.88
N ALA A 701 44.43 49.16 -21.06
CA ALA A 701 43.14 48.53 -21.31
C ALA A 701 43.23 47.59 -22.52
N THR A 702 43.00 46.30 -22.30
CA THR A 702 43.19 45.23 -23.29
C THR A 702 41.92 44.41 -23.39
N LEU A 703 41.46 44.12 -24.61
CA LEU A 703 40.35 43.21 -24.86
C LEU A 703 40.90 41.81 -25.09
N TYR A 704 40.53 40.87 -24.23
CA TYR A 704 40.90 39.46 -24.34
C TYR A 704 39.73 38.68 -24.94
N THR A 705 39.93 38.11 -26.13
CA THR A 705 38.96 37.23 -26.80
C THR A 705 39.41 35.78 -26.67
N PHE A 706 38.53 34.90 -26.20
CA PHE A 706 38.83 33.49 -25.97
C PHE A 706 37.59 32.62 -26.26
N MET A 707 37.81 31.36 -26.65
CA MET A 707 36.73 30.39 -26.84
C MET A 707 36.74 29.37 -25.71
N ILE A 708 35.56 29.16 -25.12
CA ILE A 708 35.33 28.08 -24.15
C ILE A 708 34.47 27.00 -24.81
N ARG A 709 34.83 25.75 -24.56
CA ARG A 709 34.09 24.55 -24.93
C ARG A 709 33.30 24.05 -23.73
N ALA A 710 32.00 23.90 -23.89
CA ALA A 710 31.15 23.10 -23.00
C ALA A 710 31.10 21.66 -23.56
N THR A 711 31.32 20.66 -22.71
CA THR A 711 31.29 19.23 -23.05
C THR A 711 30.36 18.52 -22.06
N ASP A 712 29.38 17.75 -22.54
CA ASP A 712 28.57 16.88 -21.68
C ASP A 712 29.29 15.56 -21.33
N ALA A 713 28.63 14.67 -20.58
CA ALA A 713 29.19 13.37 -20.22
C ALA A 713 29.32 12.42 -21.42
N GLU A 714 28.48 12.61 -22.45
CA GLU A 714 28.42 11.84 -23.70
C GLU A 714 29.45 12.33 -24.75
N SER A 715 30.29 13.30 -24.37
CA SER A 715 31.36 13.90 -25.17
C SER A 715 30.88 14.73 -26.36
N GLN A 716 29.62 15.16 -26.39
CA GLN A 716 29.16 16.18 -27.34
C GLN A 716 29.67 17.55 -26.86
N THR A 717 30.03 18.41 -27.82
CA THR A 717 30.73 19.66 -27.52
C THR A 717 30.08 20.84 -28.23
N VAL A 718 30.06 21.99 -27.56
CA VAL A 718 29.72 23.27 -28.17
C VAL A 718 30.73 24.34 -27.74
N ASP A 719 31.30 25.02 -28.73
CA ASP A 719 32.24 26.11 -28.50
C ASP A 719 31.51 27.45 -28.53
N ARG A 720 31.89 28.37 -27.62
CA ARG A 720 31.39 29.75 -27.63
C ARG A 720 32.52 30.72 -27.35
N GLU A 721 32.55 31.78 -28.15
CA GLU A 721 33.47 32.89 -27.98
C GLU A 721 32.96 33.87 -26.91
N PHE A 722 33.87 34.28 -26.03
CA PHE A 722 33.66 35.28 -25.01
C PHE A 722 34.78 36.32 -25.04
N THR A 723 34.49 37.52 -24.55
CA THR A 723 35.49 38.58 -24.38
C THR A 723 35.48 39.16 -22.97
N LEU A 724 36.65 39.54 -22.46
CA LEU A 724 36.80 40.29 -21.22
C LEU A 724 37.70 41.50 -21.49
N GLN A 725 37.32 42.68 -21.00
CA GLN A 725 38.14 43.89 -21.17
C GLN A 725 38.76 44.29 -19.85
N SER A 726 40.07 44.53 -19.81
CA SER A 726 40.69 45.22 -18.67
C SER A 726 40.49 46.72 -18.78
N SER A 727 40.18 47.40 -17.67
CA SER A 727 40.19 48.86 -17.58
C SER A 727 41.33 49.35 -16.70
N TYR A 728 42.17 50.22 -17.25
CA TYR A 728 43.16 51.00 -16.51
C TYR A 728 42.82 52.48 -16.75
N SER A 729 42.25 53.15 -15.74
CA SER A 729 41.96 54.58 -15.83
C SER A 729 43.22 55.40 -15.56
N ILE A 730 43.62 56.24 -16.51
CA ILE A 730 44.57 57.34 -16.28
C ILE A 730 43.77 58.55 -15.80
N GLY A 731 43.71 58.76 -14.49
CA GLY A 731 43.14 59.94 -13.85
C GLY A 731 44.13 60.51 -12.85
N GLN A 732 44.61 61.72 -13.12
CA GLN A 732 45.72 62.39 -12.44
C GLN A 732 45.41 62.83 -10.99
N GLY A 733 46.44 62.79 -10.13
CA GLY A 733 46.84 63.90 -9.25
C GLY A 733 46.14 64.12 -7.89
N GLY A 734 46.79 63.64 -6.82
CA GLY A 734 47.09 64.36 -5.57
C GLY A 734 46.01 65.05 -4.72
N GLN A 735 45.91 64.64 -3.44
CA GLN A 735 45.65 65.56 -2.32
C GLN A 735 46.38 65.07 -1.07
N PHE A 736 47.08 66.01 -0.41
CA PHE A 736 47.72 65.87 0.89
C PHE A 736 46.71 65.51 2.00
N ASN A 737 47.02 64.46 2.78
CA ASN A 737 47.25 64.50 4.23
C ASN A 737 47.81 63.17 4.70
#